data_AF-A0A937F196-F1
#
_entry.id   AF-A0A937F196-F1
#
_cell.length_a   1.000
_cell.length_b   1.000
_cell.length_c   1.000
_cell.angle_alpha   90.00
_cell.angle_beta   90.00
_cell.angle_gamma   90.00
#
_symmetry.space_group_name_H-M   'P 1'
#
loop_
_entity.id
_entity.type
_entity.pdbx_description
1 polymer ?
#
loop_
_entity_poly.entity_id
_entity_poly.type
_entity_poly.pdbx_seq_one_letter_code
_entity_poly.pdbx_strand_id
1 'polypeptide(L)'
;MQRKIQGDWRSRLLISLVVSSAVTLPSHLAVAQNITIDGTLSPARTLTGPYYRIQQEDGRVVGSNLFHSFGRFNLSAGEVARFFSDGGIRNILARVTGGTVSNIDGLLLTESTNVNLFLINPNGILFGPNASLNIGGSTGRGSFVASTTDALVWGNGKTFSARNPQGPDSLLTLVGDPSGFLTSQRTPGAIVAQGSRLDVYPDQRLLLLGGDVTINSGILQARGGRVEIGSVSGEGTVGLDLNSTGFSLKFPDDLTRGDVYITNGAIIRTNTPTTGGNGGDIVIQGGAIDLAQGAQLQASTVSTGDAGNVRVIATKSVTLREQATIFSTIEAGGVGKGGNIAVLTPQLIMNSGGQLQTSVKGPNQETGKPGGNGTPGVIFVQTNGGSVSLSGARTAMFSVINEGATASGAGSNEFAGGVFDVLLGNSNQPITGSVFIATGSLSLSNGAFLSTSTFGTGNAGAVIVDAKGAVSLTNGSAFLSRVGSSGVGSAGGIVLAAKSLLVQDSELNTSTLGQGDAGLVLALAKEQIELSGDAGIFSAAGLNTAQTAGAILLSSPKLVVRDGARISVSNIGSGPAGDVIISSPTPANAVWLTNGGYIVARTLSGQGGNISFKTPGAIILSRGGQISTEAGIIGAGGNGGNITINSGNLAINGGRTLLIAGKPTNDNDIIANAYTGRGGSIRISAFQLNDIAQRPQNLSTNDIDASSRFGLNGVVTVNALDIDPSRSALSLPAGLRDVSNLIAQRCTPGTQANTSQFIITGRSGLPPSPTAALSSEEVLTEWVAIESTGQVSDRGDARGDRGASTISSSSPSTAASAIVEAQGWIQDQQGDIYLVAQAANPTPQIPWLHSPHCH
;
A
#
# COMPACT_ATOMS: atom_id res chain seq x y z
N MET A 1 13.49 -60.52 47.09
CA MET A 1 13.59 -61.87 46.48
C MET A 1 14.69 -61.84 45.42
N GLN A 2 15.71 -62.70 45.61
CA GLN A 2 16.58 -63.41 44.64
C GLN A 2 16.78 -62.81 43.23
N ARG A 3 17.99 -62.64 42.63
CA ARG A 3 19.25 -63.42 42.55
C ARG A 3 20.34 -62.46 41.98
N LYS A 4 21.49 -62.20 42.62
CA LYS A 4 22.80 -62.89 42.56
C LYS A 4 23.19 -63.50 41.20
N ILE A 5 24.26 -62.98 40.55
CA ILE A 5 25.40 -63.76 40.02
C ILE A 5 26.68 -62.88 40.09
N GLN A 6 27.75 -63.45 40.65
CA GLN A 6 29.11 -62.93 40.84
C GLN A 6 30.01 -63.20 39.62
N GLY A 7 31.12 -62.49 39.54
CA GLY A 7 32.27 -62.81 38.68
C GLY A 7 33.52 -62.04 39.08
N ASP A 8 34.12 -62.46 40.20
CA ASP A 8 35.36 -61.97 40.82
C ASP A 8 36.55 -62.80 40.32
N TRP A 9 37.64 -62.22 39.78
CA TRP A 9 38.97 -62.85 39.80
C TRP A 9 40.11 -61.81 39.87
N ARG A 10 40.69 -61.75 41.07
CA ARG A 10 42.02 -61.29 41.51
C ARG A 10 43.15 -61.96 40.68
N SER A 11 44.44 -61.59 40.61
CA SER A 11 45.38 -60.81 41.42
C SER A 11 46.80 -60.89 40.79
N ARG A 12 47.78 -60.13 41.35
CA ARG A 12 49.26 -60.35 41.40
C ARG A 12 50.07 -59.61 40.32
N LEU A 13 51.23 -58.98 40.57
CA LEU A 13 52.05 -58.64 41.74
C LEU A 13 53.21 -57.77 41.17
N LEU A 14 53.67 -56.71 41.86
CA LEU A 14 55.10 -56.44 42.17
C LEU A 14 55.38 -54.97 42.54
N ILE A 15 56.30 -54.87 43.50
CA ILE A 15 56.76 -53.75 44.29
C ILE A 15 58.10 -53.26 43.71
N SER A 16 58.33 -51.95 43.57
CA SER A 16 59.58 -51.28 44.00
C SER A 16 59.58 -49.76 43.75
N LEU A 17 59.45 -49.01 44.85
CA LEU A 17 60.23 -47.86 45.33
C LEU A 17 61.13 -47.01 44.38
N VAL A 18 60.97 -45.68 44.55
CA VAL A 18 61.91 -44.53 44.38
C VAL A 18 62.26 -44.06 42.96
N VAL A 19 61.88 -42.82 42.62
CA VAL A 19 62.75 -41.62 42.58
C VAL A 19 61.88 -40.40 42.21
N SER A 20 61.87 -39.42 43.11
CA SER A 20 61.39 -38.07 42.86
C SER A 20 62.24 -37.41 41.78
N SER A 21 61.65 -37.13 40.62
CA SER A 21 62.15 -36.12 39.68
C SER A 21 60.95 -35.32 39.18
N ALA A 22 60.84 -34.10 39.73
CA ALA A 22 59.92 -33.09 39.21
C ALA A 22 60.40 -32.71 37.81
N VAL A 23 59.79 -33.29 36.79
CA VAL A 23 59.88 -32.78 35.42
C VAL A 23 58.83 -31.68 35.32
N THR A 24 59.25 -30.43 35.51
CA THR A 24 58.47 -29.28 35.04
C THR A 24 58.51 -29.29 33.52
N LEU A 25 57.57 -30.00 32.89
CA LEU A 25 57.24 -29.73 31.49
C LEU A 25 56.63 -28.33 31.45
N PRO A 26 57.19 -27.36 30.71
CA PRO A 26 56.45 -26.15 30.42
C PRO A 26 55.28 -26.58 29.52
N SER A 27 54.10 -26.71 30.10
CA SER A 27 52.86 -26.76 29.35
C SER A 27 52.63 -25.38 28.74
N HIS A 28 53.38 -25.05 27.68
CA HIS A 28 52.94 -24.05 26.73
C HIS A 28 51.76 -24.65 26.00
N LEU A 29 50.56 -24.50 26.59
CA LEU A 29 49.34 -24.47 25.81
C LEU A 29 49.56 -23.39 24.75
N ALA A 30 49.90 -23.82 23.52
CA ALA A 30 49.92 -22.93 22.38
C ALA A 30 48.47 -22.49 22.16
N VAL A 31 48.11 -21.35 22.76
CA VAL A 31 46.86 -20.65 22.46
C VAL A 31 46.95 -20.33 20.97
N ALA A 32 46.09 -20.95 20.16
CA ALA A 32 46.04 -20.66 18.73
C ALA A 32 45.82 -19.16 18.56
N GLN A 33 46.81 -18.45 18.02
CA GLN A 33 46.73 -17.00 17.92
C GLN A 33 45.76 -16.62 16.80
N ASN A 34 44.83 -15.71 17.13
CA ASN A 34 43.65 -15.45 16.32
C ASN A 34 43.80 -14.27 15.34
N ILE A 35 44.84 -13.45 15.47
CA ILE A 35 45.11 -12.31 14.58
C ILE A 35 46.54 -12.35 14.03
N THR A 36 46.69 -12.22 12.71
CA THR A 36 47.98 -12.13 12.00
C THR A 36 48.01 -10.95 11.04
N ILE A 37 49.14 -10.26 10.96
CA ILE A 37 49.47 -9.25 9.95
C ILE A 37 50.01 -9.97 8.71
N ASP A 38 49.51 -9.61 7.52
CA ASP A 38 49.79 -10.38 6.29
C ASP A 38 51.11 -10.05 5.59
N GLY A 39 51.81 -8.99 5.98
CA GLY A 39 53.06 -8.57 5.33
C GLY A 39 52.90 -7.52 4.23
N THR A 40 51.66 -7.14 3.85
CA THR A 40 51.43 -6.29 2.67
C THR A 40 51.58 -4.80 2.94
N LEU A 41 51.32 -4.37 4.18
CA LEU A 41 51.43 -2.96 4.61
C LEU A 41 52.57 -2.73 5.61
N SER A 42 52.88 -3.75 6.42
CA SER A 42 53.92 -3.78 7.45
C SER A 42 54.47 -5.22 7.53
N PRO A 43 55.63 -5.48 8.15
CA PRO A 43 56.19 -6.83 8.24
C PRO A 43 55.21 -7.85 8.85
N ALA A 44 55.13 -9.03 8.23
CA ALA A 44 54.22 -10.08 8.68
C ALA A 44 54.56 -10.52 10.11
N ARG A 45 53.53 -10.61 10.98
CA ARG A 45 53.68 -11.05 12.36
C ARG A 45 52.37 -11.59 12.93
N THR A 46 52.47 -12.42 13.96
CA THR A 46 51.32 -12.91 14.72
C THR A 46 51.19 -12.07 15.99
N LEU A 47 49.98 -11.58 16.29
CA LEU A 47 49.73 -10.79 17.49
C LEU A 47 49.35 -11.69 18.66
N THR A 48 49.88 -11.41 19.85
CA THR A 48 49.60 -12.20 21.05
C THR A 48 48.34 -11.69 21.77
N GLY A 49 47.43 -12.62 22.08
CA GLY A 49 46.19 -12.36 22.83
C GLY A 49 46.38 -12.47 24.36
N PRO A 50 45.30 -12.33 25.15
CA PRO A 50 43.93 -12.09 24.73
C PRO A 50 43.62 -10.61 24.39
N TYR A 51 44.55 -9.70 24.68
CA TYR A 51 44.44 -8.27 24.36
C TYR A 51 45.34 -7.92 23.17
N TYR A 52 44.83 -8.09 21.96
CA TYR A 52 45.56 -7.80 20.74
C TYR A 52 45.71 -6.29 20.57
N ARG A 53 46.94 -5.81 20.72
CA ARG A 53 47.30 -4.40 20.50
C ARG A 53 47.67 -4.21 19.03
N ILE A 54 46.83 -3.51 18.28
CA ILE A 54 47.02 -3.19 16.87
C ILE A 54 47.47 -1.72 16.82
N GLN A 55 48.77 -1.51 16.67
CA GLN A 55 49.38 -0.19 16.72
C GLN A 55 49.29 0.50 15.36
N GLN A 56 49.35 1.84 15.31
CA GLN A 56 49.37 2.56 14.04
C GLN A 56 50.51 2.10 13.10
N GLU A 57 51.67 1.77 13.67
CA GLU A 57 52.85 1.25 12.96
C GLU A 57 52.63 -0.12 12.29
N ASP A 58 51.58 -0.86 12.68
CA ASP A 58 51.14 -2.08 11.98
C ASP A 58 50.46 -1.77 10.63
N GLY A 59 50.19 -0.50 10.35
CA GLY A 59 49.49 -0.05 9.15
C GLY A 59 50.24 1.02 8.36
N ARG A 60 49.50 1.70 7.47
CA ARG A 60 49.98 2.84 6.70
C ARG A 60 48.97 3.98 6.76
N VAL A 61 49.45 5.20 6.99
CA VAL A 61 48.62 6.40 7.03
C VAL A 61 48.66 7.10 5.66
N VAL A 62 47.50 7.44 5.12
CA VAL A 62 47.37 8.33 3.96
C VAL A 62 46.24 9.32 4.23
N GLY A 63 46.59 10.60 4.33
CA GLY A 63 45.64 11.63 4.75
C GLY A 63 45.04 11.31 6.12
N SER A 64 43.72 11.30 6.22
CA SER A 64 42.97 10.97 7.45
C SER A 64 42.59 9.48 7.55
N ASN A 65 43.18 8.60 6.74
CA ASN A 65 42.92 7.17 6.76
C ASN A 65 44.14 6.38 7.27
N LEU A 66 43.89 5.40 8.15
CA LEU A 66 44.87 4.41 8.61
C LEU A 66 44.49 3.03 8.06
N PHE A 67 45.32 2.48 7.18
CA PHE A 67 45.08 1.20 6.52
C PHE A 67 45.80 0.06 7.25
N HIS A 68 45.07 -1.01 7.57
CA HIS A 68 45.59 -2.26 8.12
C HIS A 68 45.27 -3.46 7.22
N SER A 69 46.17 -4.44 7.22
CA SER A 69 46.01 -5.66 6.43
C SER A 69 46.36 -6.90 7.25
N PHE A 70 45.40 -7.81 7.38
CA PHE A 70 45.49 -9.00 8.21
C PHE A 70 45.43 -10.27 7.37
N GLY A 71 46.25 -11.25 7.69
CA GLY A 71 46.16 -12.58 7.09
C GLY A 71 45.04 -13.40 7.71
N ARG A 72 44.78 -13.19 9.00
CA ARG A 72 43.69 -13.79 9.77
C ARG A 72 43.23 -12.77 10.81
N PHE A 73 41.93 -12.68 11.03
CA PHE A 73 41.36 -11.79 12.03
C PHE A 73 40.14 -12.45 12.70
N ASN A 74 40.39 -13.08 13.85
CA ASN A 74 39.39 -13.72 14.70
C ASN A 74 39.51 -13.19 16.13
N LEU A 75 38.44 -13.33 16.91
CA LEU A 75 38.39 -13.12 18.35
C LEU A 75 37.57 -14.25 18.99
N SER A 76 38.10 -14.83 20.06
CA SER A 76 37.37 -15.75 20.95
C SER A 76 36.70 -14.98 22.10
N ALA A 77 35.78 -15.64 22.81
CA ALA A 77 35.16 -15.11 24.02
C ALA A 77 36.19 -14.53 25.00
N GLY A 78 36.01 -13.26 25.36
CA GLY A 78 36.90 -12.53 26.28
C GLY A 78 38.14 -11.91 25.64
N GLU A 79 38.41 -12.14 24.35
CA GLU A 79 39.49 -11.48 23.62
C GLU A 79 39.08 -10.08 23.14
N VAL A 80 40.07 -9.20 22.99
CA VAL A 80 39.89 -7.81 22.58
C VAL A 80 40.85 -7.47 21.45
N ALA A 81 40.33 -6.97 20.32
CA ALA A 81 41.14 -6.28 19.33
C ALA A 81 41.09 -4.77 19.59
N ARG A 82 42.25 -4.20 19.97
CA ARG A 82 42.39 -2.80 20.34
C ARG A 82 43.22 -2.06 19.30
N PHE A 83 42.59 -1.17 18.55
CA PHE A 83 43.23 -0.33 17.53
C PHE A 83 43.69 1.00 18.11
N PHE A 84 44.95 1.35 17.86
CA PHE A 84 45.55 2.64 18.23
C PHE A 84 45.80 3.48 16.97
N SER A 85 45.48 4.77 17.04
CA SER A 85 45.81 5.73 15.99
C SER A 85 46.18 7.10 16.58
N ASP A 86 47.02 7.86 15.90
CA ASP A 86 47.35 9.22 16.29
C ASP A 86 46.20 10.19 15.97
N GLY A 87 46.34 11.44 16.42
CA GLY A 87 45.39 12.51 16.12
C GLY A 87 45.29 12.80 14.62
N GLY A 88 44.09 13.14 14.15
CA GLY A 88 43.82 13.48 12.74
C GLY A 88 43.39 12.28 11.87
N ILE A 89 43.46 11.05 12.39
CA ILE A 89 42.85 9.89 11.75
C ILE A 89 41.33 9.94 11.95
N ARG A 90 40.59 9.72 10.87
CA ARG A 90 39.13 9.65 10.83
C ARG A 90 38.63 8.24 10.54
N ASN A 91 39.32 7.50 9.68
CA ASN A 91 38.92 6.14 9.33
C ASN A 91 40.09 5.17 9.56
N ILE A 92 39.83 4.09 10.30
CA ILE A 92 40.67 2.89 10.35
C ILE A 92 40.07 1.87 9.38
N LEU A 93 40.84 1.50 8.37
CA LEU A 93 40.42 0.65 7.25
C LEU A 93 41.16 -0.68 7.34
N ALA A 94 40.51 -1.69 7.90
CA ALA A 94 41.05 -3.04 8.07
C ALA A 94 40.53 -3.99 6.99
N ARG A 95 41.45 -4.64 6.26
CA ARG A 95 41.12 -5.75 5.35
C ARG A 95 41.70 -7.07 5.84
N VAL A 96 41.00 -8.17 5.55
CA VAL A 96 41.48 -9.54 5.78
C VAL A 96 41.74 -10.18 4.43
N THR A 97 43.00 -10.55 4.17
CA THR A 97 43.48 -11.06 2.87
C THR A 97 43.62 -12.58 2.84
N GLY A 98 43.59 -13.25 4.00
CA GLY A 98 43.55 -14.71 4.06
C GLY A 98 42.23 -15.27 3.53
N GLY A 99 42.20 -16.57 3.25
CA GLY A 99 41.05 -17.27 2.67
C GLY A 99 40.03 -17.80 3.69
N THR A 100 39.97 -17.25 4.90
CA THR A 100 39.12 -17.78 5.99
C THR A 100 38.13 -16.74 6.50
N VAL A 101 36.95 -17.21 6.92
CA VAL A 101 35.93 -16.41 7.63
C VAL A 101 36.52 -15.79 8.90
N SER A 102 36.15 -14.54 9.18
CA SER A 102 36.43 -13.88 10.45
C SER A 102 35.40 -14.27 11.51
N ASN A 103 35.81 -15.05 12.52
CA ASN A 103 34.97 -15.37 13.68
C ASN A 103 35.27 -14.36 14.80
N ILE A 104 34.34 -13.47 15.09
CA ILE A 104 34.43 -12.37 16.05
C ILE A 104 33.50 -12.67 17.21
N ASP A 105 34.01 -13.29 18.27
CA ASP A 105 33.28 -13.57 19.51
C ASP A 105 33.88 -12.78 20.69
N GLY A 106 34.34 -11.56 20.44
CA GLY A 106 35.00 -10.70 21.44
C GLY A 106 34.76 -9.21 21.22
N LEU A 107 35.56 -8.36 21.86
CA LEU A 107 35.40 -6.91 21.77
C LEU A 107 36.26 -6.30 20.66
N LEU A 108 35.64 -5.55 19.74
CA LEU A 108 36.34 -4.63 18.84
C LEU A 108 36.36 -3.23 19.46
N LEU A 109 37.56 -2.67 19.64
CA LEU A 109 37.76 -1.39 20.31
C LEU A 109 38.73 -0.50 19.54
N THR A 110 38.39 0.77 19.38
CA THR A 110 39.33 1.82 18.93
C THR A 110 39.63 2.74 20.11
N GLU A 111 40.91 2.95 20.44
CA GLU A 111 41.30 3.84 21.55
C GLU A 111 41.06 5.32 21.24
N SER A 112 41.26 5.69 19.98
CA SER A 112 41.24 7.08 19.54
C SER A 112 39.81 7.59 19.37
N THR A 113 39.61 8.86 19.73
CA THR A 113 38.29 9.50 19.71
C THR A 113 37.89 9.92 18.30
N ASN A 114 36.58 9.87 17.98
CA ASN A 114 36.02 10.30 16.68
C ASN A 114 36.54 9.52 15.46
N VAL A 115 36.83 8.22 15.62
CA VAL A 115 37.38 7.38 14.56
C VAL A 115 36.38 6.29 14.15
N ASN A 116 36.16 6.14 12.85
CA ASN A 116 35.37 5.06 12.28
C ASN A 116 36.23 3.81 12.09
N LEU A 117 35.64 2.63 12.25
CA LEU A 117 36.30 1.36 11.97
C LEU A 117 35.59 0.63 10.83
N PHE A 118 36.33 0.32 9.77
CA PHE A 118 35.90 -0.53 8.67
C PHE A 118 36.64 -1.87 8.77
N LEU A 119 35.90 -2.97 8.77
CA LEU A 119 36.44 -4.33 8.72
C LEU A 119 35.90 -5.05 7.48
N ILE A 120 36.80 -5.52 6.62
CA ILE A 120 36.43 -6.16 5.35
C ILE A 120 37.05 -7.54 5.23
N ASN A 121 36.21 -8.56 5.04
CA ASN A 121 36.65 -9.92 4.77
C ASN A 121 35.77 -10.58 3.70
N PRO A 122 36.26 -10.74 2.46
CA PRO A 122 35.51 -11.33 1.35
C PRO A 122 35.01 -12.76 1.59
N ASN A 123 35.60 -13.48 2.54
CA ASN A 123 35.22 -14.86 2.84
C ASN A 123 34.04 -14.96 3.82
N GLY A 124 33.69 -13.86 4.50
CA GLY A 124 32.58 -13.82 5.46
C GLY A 124 33.00 -13.33 6.84
N ILE A 125 32.02 -12.88 7.62
CA ILE A 125 32.19 -12.41 8.99
C ILE A 125 31.08 -13.03 9.86
N LEU A 126 31.48 -13.73 10.92
CA LEU A 126 30.59 -14.27 11.94
C LEU A 126 30.81 -13.48 13.24
N PHE A 127 29.79 -12.78 13.72
CA PHE A 127 29.74 -12.23 15.06
C PHE A 127 29.08 -13.26 16.00
N GLY A 128 29.83 -13.70 17.01
CA GLY A 128 29.36 -14.63 18.03
C GLY A 128 28.56 -13.96 19.16
N PRO A 129 28.05 -14.73 20.13
CA PRO A 129 27.23 -14.20 21.22
C PRO A 129 27.95 -13.18 22.12
N ASN A 130 29.27 -13.24 22.22
CA ASN A 130 30.09 -12.33 23.03
C ASN A 130 30.64 -11.14 22.21
N ALA A 131 30.30 -11.07 20.92
CA ALA A 131 30.74 -9.98 20.05
C ALA A 131 30.18 -8.64 20.53
N SER A 132 31.06 -7.66 20.71
CA SER A 132 30.71 -6.31 21.15
C SER A 132 31.60 -5.25 20.51
N LEU A 133 31.12 -4.01 20.49
CA LEU A 133 31.78 -2.87 19.87
C LEU A 133 32.02 -1.74 20.88
N ASN A 134 33.18 -1.10 20.80
CA ASN A 134 33.46 0.18 21.46
C ASN A 134 34.29 1.07 20.51
N ILE A 135 33.59 1.80 19.65
CA ILE A 135 34.19 2.52 18.52
C ILE A 135 34.16 4.05 18.78
N GLY A 136 35.27 4.70 18.50
CA GLY A 136 35.49 6.13 18.76
C GLY A 136 36.00 6.47 20.17
N GLY A 137 36.70 5.55 20.84
CA GLY A 137 37.47 5.84 22.05
C GLY A 137 36.63 6.21 23.27
N SER A 138 37.24 6.91 24.23
CA SER A 138 36.60 7.32 25.49
C SER A 138 35.42 8.28 25.35
N THR A 139 35.30 8.96 24.20
CA THR A 139 34.20 9.89 23.91
C THR A 139 33.08 9.24 23.08
N GLY A 140 33.32 8.05 22.51
CA GLY A 140 32.32 7.26 21.83
C GLY A 140 31.68 7.94 20.63
N ARG A 141 32.48 8.33 19.63
CA ARG A 141 31.98 9.06 18.45
C ARG A 141 32.45 8.44 17.13
N GLY A 142 32.47 7.12 17.06
CA GLY A 142 32.91 6.38 15.88
C GLY A 142 31.81 5.49 15.30
N SER A 143 31.72 5.45 13.97
CA SER A 143 30.85 4.53 13.24
C SER A 143 31.57 3.21 12.93
N PHE A 144 30.80 2.13 12.80
CA PHE A 144 31.32 0.80 12.46
C PHE A 144 30.78 0.32 11.11
N VAL A 145 31.68 -0.24 10.30
CA VAL A 145 31.36 -0.92 9.05
C VAL A 145 31.95 -2.32 9.06
N ALA A 146 31.11 -3.30 8.78
CA ALA A 146 31.56 -4.63 8.39
C ALA A 146 31.15 -4.89 6.94
N SER A 147 32.10 -5.35 6.13
CA SER A 147 31.82 -5.74 4.76
C SER A 147 32.44 -7.07 4.36
N THR A 148 31.77 -7.79 3.46
CA THR A 148 32.34 -8.97 2.78
C THR A 148 32.51 -8.77 1.29
N THR A 149 32.48 -7.50 0.85
CA THR A 149 32.87 -7.12 -0.51
C THR A 149 34.39 -7.23 -0.69
N ASP A 150 34.84 -7.22 -1.94
CA ASP A 150 36.24 -7.49 -2.30
C ASP A 150 37.17 -6.31 -2.07
N ALA A 151 36.65 -5.09 -2.16
CA ALA A 151 37.41 -3.87 -1.95
C ALA A 151 36.54 -2.68 -1.50
N LEU A 152 37.19 -1.68 -0.89
CA LEU A 152 36.68 -0.30 -0.85
C LEU A 152 37.07 0.43 -2.12
N VAL A 153 36.24 1.38 -2.54
CA VAL A 153 36.42 2.22 -3.73
C VAL A 153 36.52 3.69 -3.32
N TRP A 154 37.33 4.49 -4.03
CA TRP A 154 37.41 5.95 -3.90
C TRP A 154 36.83 6.65 -5.12
N GLY A 155 36.55 7.96 -5.01
CA GLY A 155 35.94 8.76 -6.08
C GLY A 155 36.75 8.83 -7.38
N ASN A 156 38.03 8.47 -7.35
CA ASN A 156 38.91 8.34 -8.52
C ASN A 156 38.90 6.92 -9.14
N GLY A 157 38.03 6.02 -8.67
CA GLY A 157 37.92 4.63 -9.12
C GLY A 157 38.98 3.67 -8.56
N LYS A 158 39.89 4.15 -7.72
CA LYS A 158 40.95 3.34 -7.10
C LYS A 158 40.44 2.52 -5.93
N THR A 159 41.10 1.39 -5.66
CA THR A 159 40.59 0.40 -4.71
C THR A 159 41.57 0.04 -3.59
N PHE A 160 41.02 -0.24 -2.41
CA PHE A 160 41.73 -0.95 -1.33
C PHE A 160 41.17 -2.37 -1.22
N SER A 161 41.81 -3.32 -1.92
CA SER A 161 41.29 -4.67 -2.09
C SER A 161 41.80 -5.66 -1.04
N ALA A 162 40.90 -6.50 -0.53
CA ALA A 162 41.20 -7.67 0.30
C ALA A 162 41.60 -8.89 -0.54
N ARG A 163 41.04 -9.06 -1.75
CA ARG A 163 41.37 -10.18 -2.65
C ARG A 163 42.65 -9.96 -3.46
N ASN A 164 42.91 -8.73 -3.88
CA ASN A 164 44.11 -8.38 -4.62
C ASN A 164 44.93 -7.32 -3.86
N PRO A 165 45.53 -7.69 -2.71
CA PRO A 165 46.15 -6.73 -1.81
C PRO A 165 47.43 -6.07 -2.33
N GLN A 166 48.02 -6.65 -3.39
CA GLN A 166 49.18 -6.14 -4.14
C GLN A 166 48.76 -5.63 -5.53
N GLY A 167 47.49 -5.25 -5.68
CA GLY A 167 46.96 -4.70 -6.93
C GLY A 167 47.67 -3.41 -7.36
N PRO A 168 47.38 -2.91 -8.57
CA PRO A 168 48.11 -1.80 -9.19
C PRO A 168 47.86 -0.43 -8.54
N ASP A 169 46.87 -0.32 -7.65
CA ASP A 169 46.47 0.93 -7.05
C ASP A 169 47.35 1.28 -5.84
N SER A 170 48.06 2.41 -5.94
CA SER A 170 48.91 2.92 -4.86
C SER A 170 48.06 3.52 -3.75
N LEU A 171 48.37 3.19 -2.48
CA LEU A 171 47.72 3.77 -1.29
C LEU A 171 47.77 5.30 -1.29
N LEU A 172 48.83 5.91 -1.83
CA LEU A 172 48.98 7.37 -1.89
C LEU A 172 47.89 8.05 -2.72
N THR A 173 47.17 7.29 -3.55
CA THR A 173 46.03 7.78 -4.35
C THR A 173 44.69 7.68 -3.62
N LEU A 174 44.65 7.05 -2.44
CA LEU A 174 43.44 6.81 -1.64
C LEU A 174 43.24 7.91 -0.59
N VAL A 175 43.20 9.16 -1.06
CA VAL A 175 43.00 10.35 -0.22
C VAL A 175 41.52 10.68 -0.11
N GLY A 176 41.06 11.07 1.09
CA GLY A 176 39.65 11.36 1.36
C GLY A 176 38.87 10.11 1.77
N ASP A 177 37.55 10.17 1.72
CA ASP A 177 36.68 9.08 2.17
C ASP A 177 36.46 7.99 1.10
N PRO A 178 36.27 6.73 1.51
CA PRO A 178 35.78 5.70 0.59
C PRO A 178 34.39 6.08 0.08
N SER A 179 34.16 5.90 -1.21
CA SER A 179 32.92 6.23 -1.92
C SER A 179 32.09 5.01 -2.32
N GLY A 180 32.53 3.79 -1.98
CA GLY A 180 31.78 2.59 -2.28
C GLY A 180 32.49 1.29 -1.95
N PHE A 181 31.83 0.20 -2.30
CA PHE A 181 32.25 -1.17 -2.09
C PHE A 181 32.16 -1.92 -3.41
N LEU A 182 33.30 -2.48 -3.84
CA LEU A 182 33.37 -3.29 -5.06
C LEU A 182 33.22 -4.75 -4.71
N THR A 183 32.32 -5.43 -5.42
CA THR A 183 32.29 -6.88 -5.47
C THR A 183 32.57 -7.38 -6.88
N SER A 184 33.54 -8.28 -7.00
CA SER A 184 33.91 -9.01 -8.20
C SER A 184 33.51 -10.48 -8.11
N GLN A 185 32.70 -10.84 -7.12
CA GLN A 185 32.20 -12.20 -6.92
C GLN A 185 30.71 -12.29 -7.15
N ARG A 186 30.27 -13.44 -7.67
CA ARG A 186 28.85 -13.78 -7.74
C ARG A 186 28.25 -14.19 -6.39
N THR A 187 29.08 -14.63 -5.46
CA THR A 187 28.65 -15.05 -4.11
C THR A 187 29.63 -14.52 -3.06
N PRO A 188 29.53 -13.23 -2.68
CA PRO A 188 30.30 -12.68 -1.57
C PRO A 188 30.04 -13.46 -0.28
N GLY A 189 31.02 -13.51 0.64
CA GLY A 189 30.87 -14.21 1.91
C GLY A 189 29.68 -13.69 2.74
N ALA A 190 29.06 -14.54 3.54
CA ALA A 190 27.94 -14.12 4.39
C ALA A 190 28.40 -13.26 5.58
N ILE A 191 27.50 -12.40 6.08
CA ILE A 191 27.62 -11.78 7.40
C ILE A 191 26.58 -12.42 8.31
N VAL A 192 27.02 -13.00 9.43
CA VAL A 192 26.14 -13.64 10.40
C VAL A 192 26.37 -13.01 11.77
N ALA A 193 25.32 -12.49 12.39
CA ALA A 193 25.33 -12.10 13.80
C ALA A 193 24.46 -13.09 14.58
N GLN A 194 25.06 -13.79 15.54
CA GLN A 194 24.41 -14.86 16.30
C GLN A 194 24.41 -14.53 17.79
N GLY A 195 23.29 -14.01 18.28
CA GLY A 195 23.15 -13.59 19.69
C GLY A 195 24.04 -12.41 20.08
N SER A 196 24.67 -11.73 19.12
CA SER A 196 25.63 -10.65 19.33
C SER A 196 24.99 -9.37 19.86
N ARG A 197 25.78 -8.53 20.53
CA ARG A 197 25.38 -7.16 20.91
C ARG A 197 26.28 -6.13 20.26
N LEU A 198 25.89 -5.65 19.09
CA LEU A 198 26.62 -4.68 18.29
C LEU A 198 26.04 -3.29 18.51
N ASP A 199 26.61 -2.56 19.48
CA ASP A 199 26.19 -1.21 19.84
C ASP A 199 27.22 -0.18 19.35
N VAL A 200 26.78 0.83 18.61
CA VAL A 200 27.54 2.08 18.46
C VAL A 200 26.94 3.17 19.35
N TYR A 201 27.74 4.19 19.62
CA TYR A 201 27.30 5.32 20.44
C TYR A 201 26.22 6.15 19.74
N PRO A 202 25.52 7.03 20.49
CA PRO A 202 24.48 7.88 19.91
C PRO A 202 24.96 8.68 18.70
N ASP A 203 24.05 8.86 17.75
CA ASP A 203 24.24 9.60 16.48
C ASP A 203 25.31 9.00 15.54
N GLN A 204 25.86 7.82 15.87
CA GLN A 204 26.80 7.08 15.02
C GLN A 204 26.11 6.10 14.08
N ARG A 205 26.87 5.47 13.19
CA ARG A 205 26.32 4.50 12.22
C ARG A 205 26.87 3.10 12.40
N LEU A 206 26.03 2.14 12.10
CA LEU A 206 26.33 0.72 12.04
C LEU A 206 25.92 0.18 10.67
N LEU A 207 26.90 -0.16 9.84
CA LEU A 207 26.69 -0.66 8.48
C LEU A 207 27.16 -2.11 8.36
N LEU A 208 26.29 -2.99 7.87
CA LEU A 208 26.65 -4.33 7.42
C LEU A 208 26.37 -4.47 5.92
N LEU A 209 27.38 -4.79 5.12
CA LEU A 209 27.23 -5.00 3.68
C LEU A 209 27.93 -6.28 3.23
N GLY A 210 27.23 -7.25 2.68
CA GLY A 210 27.90 -8.48 2.26
C GLY A 210 27.12 -9.34 1.32
N GLY A 211 27.43 -10.64 1.28
CA GLY A 211 26.56 -11.67 0.73
C GLY A 211 25.25 -11.75 1.50
N ASP A 212 24.74 -12.94 1.75
CA ASP A 212 23.58 -13.08 2.62
C ASP A 212 23.89 -12.52 4.02
N VAL A 213 22.95 -11.75 4.58
CA VAL A 213 23.09 -11.17 5.93
C VAL A 213 22.08 -11.81 6.86
N THR A 214 22.54 -12.45 7.92
CA THR A 214 21.69 -13.12 8.91
C THR A 214 21.89 -12.53 10.29
N ILE A 215 20.82 -12.02 10.90
CA ILE A 215 20.77 -11.60 12.30
C ILE A 215 19.88 -12.58 13.05
N ASN A 216 20.49 -13.46 13.83
CA ASN A 216 19.81 -14.52 14.56
C ASN A 216 19.96 -14.26 16.06
N SER A 217 18.87 -13.81 16.70
CA SER A 217 18.91 -13.28 18.06
C SER A 217 19.85 -12.07 18.21
N GLY A 218 19.98 -11.53 19.42
CA GLY A 218 20.88 -10.40 19.70
C GLY A 218 20.32 -9.02 19.35
N ILE A 219 21.17 -8.01 19.46
CA ILE A 219 20.82 -6.59 19.33
C ILE A 219 21.86 -5.87 18.45
N LEU A 220 21.38 -5.19 17.41
CA LEU A 220 22.15 -4.21 16.63
C LEU A 220 21.58 -2.81 16.94
N GLN A 221 22.41 -1.87 17.36
CA GLN A 221 21.92 -0.59 17.86
C GLN A 221 22.78 0.61 17.45
N ALA A 222 22.10 1.67 17.03
CA ALA A 222 22.67 3.01 16.82
C ALA A 222 21.64 4.09 17.25
N ARG A 223 21.55 4.44 18.54
CA ARG A 223 20.53 5.38 19.05
C ARG A 223 20.65 6.76 18.41
N GLY A 224 19.57 7.34 17.88
CA GLY A 224 19.62 8.62 17.16
C GLY A 224 20.45 8.63 15.86
N GLY A 225 21.20 7.55 15.62
CA GLY A 225 22.02 7.32 14.44
C GLY A 225 21.40 6.26 13.54
N ARG A 226 22.20 5.68 12.65
CA ARG A 226 21.66 4.84 11.58
C ARG A 226 22.15 3.41 11.66
N VAL A 227 21.23 2.46 11.50
CA VAL A 227 21.59 1.07 11.17
C VAL A 227 21.23 0.83 9.70
N GLU A 228 22.21 0.39 8.91
CA GLU A 228 22.00 0.06 7.51
C GLU A 228 22.54 -1.34 7.19
N ILE A 229 21.70 -2.17 6.59
CA ILE A 229 22.01 -3.55 6.20
C ILE A 229 21.81 -3.66 4.70
N GLY A 230 22.87 -4.07 4.00
CA GLY A 230 22.85 -4.31 2.57
C GLY A 230 23.31 -5.72 2.23
N SER A 231 22.68 -6.34 1.24
CA SER A 231 23.10 -7.64 0.73
C SER A 231 23.26 -7.61 -0.80
N VAL A 232 24.35 -8.19 -1.29
CA VAL A 232 24.75 -8.30 -2.69
C VAL A 232 25.00 -9.76 -3.07
N SER A 233 24.60 -10.16 -4.27
CA SER A 233 24.76 -11.53 -4.80
C SER A 233 25.22 -11.52 -6.26
N GLY A 234 25.98 -10.51 -6.63
CA GLY A 234 26.51 -10.36 -7.98
C GLY A 234 27.58 -9.29 -8.05
N GLU A 235 28.24 -9.24 -9.20
CA GLU A 235 29.34 -8.34 -9.47
C GLU A 235 28.85 -6.91 -9.67
N GLY A 236 29.56 -5.95 -9.10
CA GLY A 236 29.25 -4.53 -9.24
C GLY A 236 29.75 -3.71 -8.06
N THR A 237 29.40 -2.42 -8.07
CA THR A 237 29.83 -1.47 -7.03
C THR A 237 28.61 -0.90 -6.32
N VAL A 238 28.56 -1.06 -4.99
CA VAL A 238 27.60 -0.37 -4.14
C VAL A 238 28.22 0.96 -3.73
N GLY A 239 27.56 2.08 -4.08
CA GLY A 239 28.03 3.40 -3.68
C GLY A 239 27.87 3.62 -2.16
N LEU A 240 28.73 4.42 -1.58
CA LEU A 240 28.70 4.83 -0.18
C LEU A 240 28.79 6.36 -0.11
N ASP A 241 27.79 6.98 0.49
CA ASP A 241 27.83 8.40 0.86
C ASP A 241 28.22 8.52 2.33
N LEU A 242 29.20 9.36 2.64
CA LEU A 242 29.79 9.58 3.98
C LEU A 242 29.63 11.03 4.49
N ASN A 243 28.70 11.81 3.94
CA ASN A 243 28.50 13.20 4.33
C ASN A 243 27.99 13.37 5.79
N SER A 244 27.96 14.61 6.30
CA SER A 244 27.58 14.92 7.69
C SER A 244 26.17 14.47 8.08
N THR A 245 25.29 14.19 7.11
CA THR A 245 23.93 13.66 7.30
C THR A 245 23.75 12.21 6.82
N GLY A 246 24.72 11.61 6.11
CA GLY A 246 24.55 10.36 5.38
C GLY A 246 25.71 9.40 5.56
N PHE A 247 25.43 8.25 6.16
CA PHE A 247 26.13 6.99 5.93
C PHE A 247 25.10 6.16 5.16
N SER A 248 25.12 6.21 3.83
CA SER A 248 24.02 5.61 3.04
C SER A 248 24.53 4.83 1.85
N LEU A 249 24.00 3.62 1.67
CA LEU A 249 24.29 2.78 0.52
C LEU A 249 23.45 3.21 -0.68
N LYS A 250 24.11 3.31 -1.84
CA LYS A 250 23.50 3.56 -3.13
C LYS A 250 23.67 2.31 -3.98
N PHE A 251 22.64 1.47 -3.99
CA PHE A 251 22.60 0.28 -4.84
C PHE A 251 22.25 0.68 -6.28
N PRO A 252 23.02 0.22 -7.27
CA PRO A 252 22.57 0.21 -8.65
C PRO A 252 21.29 -0.64 -8.80
N ASP A 253 20.42 -0.27 -9.75
CA ASP A 253 19.16 -0.97 -9.99
C ASP A 253 19.38 -2.38 -10.59
N ASP A 254 20.45 -2.56 -11.34
CA ASP A 254 20.84 -3.80 -12.02
C ASP A 254 21.69 -4.74 -11.15
N LEU A 255 22.15 -4.28 -9.99
CA LEU A 255 22.94 -5.09 -9.07
C LEU A 255 22.08 -6.15 -8.38
N THR A 256 22.42 -7.42 -8.55
CA THR A 256 21.72 -8.51 -7.86
C THR A 256 21.99 -8.47 -6.35
N ARG A 257 20.92 -8.61 -5.58
CA ARG A 257 20.94 -8.52 -4.11
C ARG A 257 20.84 -9.91 -3.50
N GLY A 258 21.65 -10.18 -2.48
CA GLY A 258 21.53 -11.39 -1.67
C GLY A 258 20.40 -11.25 -0.65
N ASP A 259 20.15 -12.29 0.12
CA ASP A 259 18.98 -12.34 1.01
C ASP A 259 19.34 -11.89 2.44
N VAL A 260 18.35 -11.34 3.15
CA VAL A 260 18.49 -10.85 4.54
C VAL A 260 17.51 -11.58 5.45
N TYR A 261 18.02 -12.19 6.52
CA TYR A 261 17.23 -12.96 7.48
C TYR A 261 17.36 -12.36 8.88
N ILE A 262 16.25 -12.04 9.53
CA ILE A 262 16.22 -11.51 10.90
C ILE A 262 15.25 -12.36 11.71
N THR A 263 15.77 -13.12 12.68
CA THR A 263 15.04 -14.23 13.31
C THR A 263 15.32 -14.35 14.81
N ASN A 264 14.61 -15.25 15.48
CA ASN A 264 14.75 -15.59 16.91
C ASN A 264 14.80 -14.38 17.84
N GLY A 265 13.87 -13.44 17.66
CA GLY A 265 13.75 -12.26 18.52
C GLY A 265 14.89 -11.25 18.35
N ALA A 266 15.65 -11.29 17.26
CA ALA A 266 16.65 -10.27 16.96
C ALA A 266 16.05 -8.87 16.92
N ILE A 267 16.78 -7.89 17.48
CA ILE A 267 16.33 -6.50 17.56
C ILE A 267 17.34 -5.59 16.85
N ILE A 268 16.86 -4.85 15.85
CA ILE A 268 17.60 -3.73 15.25
C ILE A 268 16.97 -2.43 15.72
N ARG A 269 17.76 -1.52 16.29
CA ARG A 269 17.22 -0.38 17.05
C ARG A 269 17.98 0.93 16.91
N THR A 270 17.23 2.00 16.66
CA THR A 270 17.72 3.37 16.49
C THR A 270 16.90 4.40 17.28
N ASN A 271 16.12 3.95 18.27
CA ASN A 271 15.29 4.80 19.12
C ASN A 271 16.03 6.05 19.64
N THR A 272 15.27 7.08 20.02
CA THR A 272 15.81 8.32 20.60
C THR A 272 16.77 8.04 21.77
N PRO A 273 17.83 8.86 21.92
CA PRO A 273 18.61 8.87 23.15
C PRO A 273 17.72 9.19 24.36
N THR A 274 17.97 8.56 25.50
CA THR A 274 17.16 8.76 26.72
C THR A 274 17.26 10.19 27.29
N THR A 275 18.23 10.97 26.83
CA THR A 275 18.46 12.37 27.20
C THR A 275 17.69 13.36 26.33
N GLY A 276 16.92 12.88 25.35
CA GLY A 276 16.30 13.71 24.31
C GLY A 276 17.17 13.78 23.03
N GLY A 277 16.53 14.08 21.91
CA GLY A 277 17.10 14.05 20.56
C GLY A 277 16.24 13.21 19.62
N ASN A 278 16.52 13.26 18.31
CA ASN A 278 15.75 12.47 17.33
C ASN A 278 16.19 10.99 17.35
N GLY A 279 15.27 10.10 16.99
CA GLY A 279 15.53 8.71 16.66
C GLY A 279 16.13 8.68 15.27
N GLY A 280 16.98 7.71 15.01
CA GLY A 280 17.61 7.59 13.71
C GLY A 280 17.04 6.45 12.87
N ASP A 281 17.56 6.29 11.66
CA ASP A 281 16.92 5.48 10.64
C ASP A 281 17.40 4.02 10.61
N ILE A 282 16.51 3.13 10.22
CA ILE A 282 16.85 1.74 9.86
C ILE A 282 16.63 1.57 8.35
N VAL A 283 17.66 1.13 7.64
CA VAL A 283 17.57 0.81 6.21
C VAL A 283 18.01 -0.63 5.96
N ILE A 284 17.19 -1.42 5.28
CA ILE A 284 17.50 -2.79 4.90
C ILE A 284 17.31 -2.94 3.40
N GLN A 285 18.34 -3.42 2.71
CA GLN A 285 18.36 -3.59 1.26
C GLN A 285 18.82 -5.01 0.90
N GLY A 286 17.99 -5.76 0.19
CA GLY A 286 18.27 -7.17 -0.14
C GLY A 286 17.43 -7.70 -1.30
N GLY A 287 17.55 -9.00 -1.56
CA GLY A 287 16.77 -9.78 -2.51
C GLY A 287 15.46 -10.19 -1.89
N ALA A 288 15.46 -11.25 -1.10
CA ALA A 288 14.41 -11.57 -0.14
C ALA A 288 14.79 -11.03 1.24
N ILE A 289 13.83 -10.44 1.94
CA ILE A 289 14.00 -9.98 3.32
C ILE A 289 12.95 -10.70 4.18
N ASP A 290 13.39 -11.53 5.11
CA ASP A 290 12.51 -12.33 5.97
C ASP A 290 12.72 -11.98 7.44
N LEU A 291 11.67 -11.45 8.07
CA LEU A 291 11.60 -11.20 9.50
C LEU A 291 10.66 -12.23 10.13
N ALA A 292 11.18 -13.00 11.09
CA ALA A 292 10.42 -14.08 11.72
C ALA A 292 10.70 -14.19 13.23
N GLN A 293 9.90 -15.03 13.90
CA GLN A 293 10.13 -15.48 15.28
C GLN A 293 10.31 -14.32 16.26
N GLY A 294 9.42 -13.33 16.20
CA GLY A 294 9.44 -12.16 17.07
C GLY A 294 10.54 -11.14 16.77
N ALA A 295 11.19 -11.21 15.61
CA ALA A 295 12.17 -10.21 15.17
C ALA A 295 11.59 -8.78 15.13
N GLN A 296 12.40 -7.78 15.45
CA GLN A 296 11.95 -6.39 15.59
C GLN A 296 12.88 -5.37 14.92
N LEU A 297 12.28 -4.43 14.18
CA LEU A 297 12.94 -3.19 13.76
C LEU A 297 12.31 -2.02 14.52
N GLN A 298 13.14 -1.23 15.23
CA GLN A 298 12.68 -0.21 16.16
C GLN A 298 13.34 1.16 15.89
N ALA A 299 12.57 2.13 15.43
CA ALA A 299 13.06 3.50 15.20
C ALA A 299 12.23 4.53 15.98
N SER A 300 11.89 4.24 17.24
CA SER A 300 10.85 4.95 18.00
C SER A 300 11.38 6.10 18.85
N THR A 301 10.50 7.03 19.24
CA THR A 301 10.79 8.06 20.23
C THR A 301 10.25 7.65 21.60
N VAL A 302 11.14 7.64 22.60
CA VAL A 302 10.85 7.27 24.00
C VAL A 302 11.04 8.45 24.98
N SER A 303 11.34 9.62 24.43
CA SER A 303 11.71 10.87 25.10
C SER A 303 11.22 12.07 24.26
N THR A 304 11.78 13.26 24.45
CA THR A 304 11.60 14.37 23.51
C THR A 304 12.42 14.16 22.23
N GLY A 305 11.82 14.47 21.08
CA GLY A 305 12.41 14.35 19.74
C GLY A 305 11.61 13.45 18.79
N ASP A 306 11.83 13.60 17.49
CA ASP A 306 11.13 12.84 16.46
C ASP A 306 11.64 11.39 16.41
N ALA A 307 10.77 10.43 16.12
CA ALA A 307 11.16 9.05 15.80
C ALA A 307 11.82 8.97 14.41
N GLY A 308 12.66 7.96 14.20
CA GLY A 308 13.37 7.76 12.93
C GLY A 308 12.57 6.92 11.94
N ASN A 309 12.98 6.93 10.67
CA ASN A 309 12.28 6.19 9.61
C ASN A 309 12.79 4.75 9.49
N VAL A 310 11.92 3.84 9.06
CA VAL A 310 12.31 2.47 8.67
C VAL A 310 12.05 2.27 7.19
N ARG A 311 13.07 1.87 6.43
CA ARG A 311 12.96 1.61 4.99
C ARG A 311 13.47 0.21 4.64
N VAL A 312 12.59 -0.61 4.10
CA VAL A 312 12.88 -1.99 3.69
C VAL A 312 12.72 -2.09 2.17
N ILE A 313 13.80 -2.41 1.47
CA ILE A 313 13.85 -2.47 0.00
C ILE A 313 14.30 -3.87 -0.41
N ALA A 314 13.40 -4.62 -1.04
CA ALA A 314 13.66 -5.98 -1.48
C ALA A 314 13.41 -6.14 -2.99
N THR A 315 14.34 -6.70 -3.74
CA THR A 315 14.15 -6.93 -5.18
C THR A 315 13.33 -8.19 -5.50
N LYS A 316 13.08 -9.07 -4.51
CA LYS A 316 12.24 -10.27 -4.65
C LYS A 316 10.99 -10.18 -3.76
N SER A 317 11.16 -10.15 -2.44
CA SER A 317 10.04 -10.19 -1.48
C SER A 317 10.42 -9.65 -0.10
N VAL A 318 9.43 -9.17 0.64
CA VAL A 318 9.50 -8.91 2.08
C VAL A 318 8.49 -9.81 2.78
N THR A 319 8.94 -10.58 3.77
CA THR A 319 8.09 -11.47 4.58
C THR A 319 8.17 -11.08 6.05
N LEU A 320 7.01 -10.84 6.68
CA LEU A 320 6.88 -10.67 8.14
C LEU A 320 6.00 -11.79 8.68
N ARG A 321 6.57 -12.69 9.46
CA ARG A 321 5.88 -13.85 10.01
C ARG A 321 6.20 -14.08 11.47
N GLU A 322 5.43 -14.96 12.11
CA GLU A 322 5.70 -15.43 13.48
C GLU A 322 5.94 -14.27 14.46
N GLN A 323 5.01 -13.30 14.49
CA GLN A 323 5.05 -12.12 15.36
C GLN A 323 6.20 -11.12 15.09
N ALA A 324 6.81 -11.14 13.90
CA ALA A 324 7.76 -10.11 13.49
C ALA A 324 7.11 -8.72 13.42
N THR A 325 7.80 -7.69 13.91
CA THR A 325 7.25 -6.33 14.02
C THR A 325 8.23 -5.28 13.50
N ILE A 326 7.74 -4.32 12.71
CA ILE A 326 8.47 -3.09 12.35
C ILE A 326 7.73 -1.91 12.97
N PHE A 327 8.41 -1.12 13.78
CA PHE A 327 7.79 0.01 14.47
C PHE A 327 8.63 1.29 14.49
N SER A 328 7.95 2.39 14.19
CA SER A 328 8.43 3.76 14.37
C SER A 328 7.36 4.57 15.10
N THR A 329 7.37 4.44 16.42
CA THR A 329 6.28 4.87 17.29
C THR A 329 6.69 6.04 18.18
N ILE A 330 5.69 6.75 18.68
CA ILE A 330 5.84 7.61 19.85
C ILE A 330 5.44 6.76 21.06
N GLU A 331 6.41 6.31 21.83
CA GLU A 331 6.19 5.47 23.01
C GLU A 331 5.60 6.27 24.17
N ALA A 332 5.18 5.58 25.23
CA ALA A 332 4.67 6.23 26.44
C ALA A 332 5.69 7.24 26.99
N GLY A 333 5.26 8.47 27.23
CA GLY A 333 6.08 9.62 27.62
C GLY A 333 6.93 10.24 26.51
N GLY A 334 6.90 9.70 25.29
CA GLY A 334 7.56 10.28 24.13
C GLY A 334 6.85 11.54 23.64
N VAL A 335 7.61 12.52 23.15
CA VAL A 335 7.09 13.79 22.60
C VAL A 335 7.80 14.14 21.30
N GLY A 336 7.08 14.17 20.17
CA GLY A 336 7.66 14.47 18.85
C GLY A 336 6.80 13.90 17.71
N LYS A 337 7.34 13.84 16.49
CA LYS A 337 6.70 13.15 15.36
C LYS A 337 7.08 11.68 15.35
N GLY A 338 6.14 10.81 15.01
CA GLY A 338 6.39 9.42 14.66
C GLY A 338 7.09 9.36 13.30
N GLY A 339 7.99 8.39 13.12
CA GLY A 339 8.66 8.18 11.85
C GLY A 339 7.83 7.30 10.92
N ASN A 340 8.19 7.32 9.66
CA ASN A 340 7.53 6.61 8.59
C ASN A 340 8.11 5.20 8.40
N ILE A 341 7.28 4.27 7.95
CA ILE A 341 7.69 2.92 7.54
C ILE A 341 7.46 2.79 6.04
N ALA A 342 8.51 2.55 5.27
CA ALA A 342 8.44 2.35 3.82
C ALA A 342 8.89 0.94 3.44
N VAL A 343 8.03 0.20 2.74
CA VAL A 343 8.31 -1.14 2.21
C VAL A 343 8.20 -1.12 0.69
N LEU A 344 9.32 -1.34 0.00
CA LEU A 344 9.41 -1.35 -1.46
C LEU A 344 9.84 -2.75 -1.91
N THR A 345 8.92 -3.49 -2.54
CA THR A 345 9.20 -4.87 -2.93
C THR A 345 8.19 -5.41 -3.93
N PRO A 346 8.55 -6.26 -4.90
CA PRO A 346 7.55 -6.91 -5.74
C PRO A 346 6.48 -7.68 -4.95
N GLN A 347 6.80 -8.22 -3.78
CA GLN A 347 5.87 -9.04 -3.01
C GLN A 347 6.00 -8.78 -1.51
N LEU A 348 4.93 -8.32 -0.86
CA LEU A 348 4.85 -8.22 0.59
C LEU A 348 3.93 -9.32 1.15
N ILE A 349 4.48 -10.17 2.00
CA ILE A 349 3.75 -11.25 2.68
C ILE A 349 3.80 -10.99 4.18
N MET A 350 2.64 -10.87 4.81
CA MET A 350 2.53 -10.79 6.25
C MET A 350 1.61 -11.90 6.75
N ASN A 351 2.08 -12.70 7.69
CA ASN A 351 1.24 -13.75 8.28
C ASN A 351 1.60 -14.02 9.75
N SER A 352 0.82 -14.87 10.41
CA SER A 352 1.15 -15.39 11.76
C SER A 352 1.49 -14.28 12.77
N GLY A 353 0.77 -13.15 12.72
CA GLY A 353 0.95 -12.01 13.62
C GLY A 353 2.01 -10.99 13.19
N GLY A 354 2.52 -11.03 11.95
CA GLY A 354 3.44 -10.01 11.43
C GLY A 354 2.83 -8.61 11.36
N GLN A 355 3.58 -7.56 11.73
CA GLN A 355 3.04 -6.20 11.90
C GLN A 355 3.94 -5.06 11.38
N LEU A 356 3.31 -4.01 10.82
CA LEU A 356 3.91 -2.68 10.56
C LEU A 356 3.18 -1.63 11.39
N GLN A 357 3.90 -0.77 12.13
CA GLN A 357 3.28 0.10 13.12
C GLN A 357 3.89 1.51 13.24
N THR A 358 3.06 2.54 13.08
CA THR A 358 3.39 3.97 13.32
C THR A 358 2.39 4.59 14.30
N SER A 359 2.45 4.22 15.58
CA SER A 359 1.45 4.58 16.59
C SER A 359 1.91 5.64 17.59
N VAL A 360 0.96 6.33 18.21
CA VAL A 360 1.16 7.05 19.48
C VAL A 360 0.67 6.16 20.63
N LYS A 361 1.56 5.76 21.54
CA LYS A 361 1.25 4.82 22.62
C LYS A 361 0.53 5.51 23.78
N GLY A 362 -0.37 4.77 24.43
CA GLY A 362 -1.06 5.20 25.63
C GLY A 362 -0.14 5.24 26.85
N PRO A 363 -0.66 5.64 28.03
CA PRO A 363 0.13 5.69 29.25
C PRO A 363 0.62 4.29 29.64
N ASN A 364 1.82 4.23 30.19
CA ASN A 364 2.39 3.01 30.74
C ASN A 364 2.31 3.07 32.27
N GLN A 365 1.38 2.31 32.84
CA GLN A 365 1.10 2.29 34.28
C GLN A 365 2.25 1.71 35.09
N GLU A 366 2.99 0.73 34.55
CA GLU A 366 4.12 0.09 35.24
C GLU A 366 5.29 1.07 35.44
N THR A 367 5.51 1.94 34.46
CA THR A 367 6.60 2.93 34.48
C THR A 367 6.15 4.31 34.96
N GLY A 368 4.85 4.52 35.17
CA GLY A 368 4.25 5.83 35.50
C GLY A 368 4.35 6.86 34.37
N LYS A 369 4.69 6.45 33.15
CA LYS A 369 4.82 7.37 32.01
C LYS A 369 3.45 7.74 31.46
N PRO A 370 3.20 9.04 31.15
CA PRO A 370 1.97 9.46 30.50
C PRO A 370 1.86 8.90 29.07
N GLY A 371 0.72 9.08 28.42
CA GLY A 371 0.60 8.78 26.99
C GLY A 371 1.58 9.59 26.15
N GLY A 372 1.99 9.04 25.01
CA GLY A 372 2.80 9.74 24.03
C GLY A 372 2.07 10.98 23.50
N ASN A 373 2.84 11.99 23.11
CA ASN A 373 2.32 13.25 22.58
C ASN A 373 2.98 13.61 21.24
N GLY A 374 2.19 13.63 20.17
CA GLY A 374 2.61 14.18 18.88
C GLY A 374 2.06 13.42 17.68
N THR A 375 2.62 13.66 16.50
CA THR A 375 1.98 13.24 15.25
C THR A 375 2.39 11.82 14.83
N PRO A 376 1.45 10.87 14.61
CA PRO A 376 1.82 9.54 14.11
C PRO A 376 2.38 9.59 12.67
N GLY A 377 3.35 8.71 12.39
CA GLY A 377 3.94 8.54 11.07
C GLY A 377 3.05 7.77 10.09
N VAL A 378 3.51 7.62 8.86
CA VAL A 378 2.82 6.95 7.75
C VAL A 378 3.45 5.59 7.45
N ILE A 379 2.61 4.62 7.10
CA ILE A 379 3.03 3.34 6.52
C ILE A 379 2.84 3.41 5.01
N PHE A 380 3.91 3.22 4.24
CA PHE A 380 3.93 3.25 2.78
C PHE A 380 4.39 1.90 2.23
N VAL A 381 3.56 1.27 1.41
CA VAL A 381 3.89 -0.01 0.74
C VAL A 381 3.76 0.17 -0.76
N GLN A 382 4.82 -0.18 -1.49
CA GLN A 382 4.82 -0.16 -2.95
C GLN A 382 5.36 -1.46 -3.53
N THR A 383 4.62 -2.03 -4.49
CA THR A 383 4.98 -3.33 -5.08
C THR A 383 5.26 -3.36 -6.57
N ASN A 384 5.37 -2.21 -7.23
CA ASN A 384 5.73 -2.11 -8.66
C ASN A 384 4.96 -3.11 -9.57
N GLY A 385 3.66 -3.30 -9.30
CA GLY A 385 2.79 -4.20 -10.05
C GLY A 385 2.65 -5.62 -9.49
N GLY A 386 3.38 -5.98 -8.42
CA GLY A 386 3.23 -7.25 -7.74
C GLY A 386 2.10 -7.27 -6.70
N SER A 387 2.26 -7.93 -5.55
CA SER A 387 1.15 -8.14 -4.61
C SER A 387 1.47 -7.90 -3.13
N VAL A 388 0.41 -7.61 -2.38
CA VAL A 388 0.42 -7.50 -0.93
C VAL A 388 -0.58 -8.52 -0.37
N SER A 389 -0.11 -9.42 0.49
CA SER A 389 -0.91 -10.49 1.09
C SER A 389 -0.76 -10.48 2.61
N LEU A 390 -1.86 -10.27 3.32
CA LEU A 390 -1.94 -10.33 4.78
C LEU A 390 -2.87 -11.47 5.19
N SER A 391 -2.43 -12.37 6.06
CA SER A 391 -3.27 -13.48 6.53
C SER A 391 -3.06 -13.81 8.00
N GLY A 392 -4.17 -13.98 8.72
CA GLY A 392 -4.17 -14.48 10.09
C GLY A 392 -4.45 -13.39 11.13
N ALA A 393 -4.97 -13.84 12.27
CA ALA A 393 -5.29 -12.96 13.38
C ALA A 393 -4.05 -12.21 13.86
N ARG A 394 -4.22 -10.92 14.20
CA ARG A 394 -3.15 -10.01 14.65
C ARG A 394 -2.11 -9.64 13.57
N THR A 395 -2.25 -10.12 12.34
CA THR A 395 -1.48 -9.58 11.22
C THR A 395 -2.08 -8.26 10.77
N ALA A 396 -1.30 -7.20 10.83
CA ALA A 396 -1.84 -5.87 10.58
C ALA A 396 -0.81 -4.83 10.15
N MET A 397 -1.29 -3.84 9.40
CA MET A 397 -0.62 -2.55 9.25
C MET A 397 -1.46 -1.53 10.00
N PHE A 398 -0.88 -0.86 10.99
CA PHE A 398 -1.67 0.13 11.71
C PHE A 398 -0.90 1.35 12.21
N SER A 399 -1.57 2.48 12.07
CA SER A 399 -1.14 3.79 12.55
C SER A 399 -2.19 4.33 13.51
N VAL A 400 -2.06 3.98 14.78
CA VAL A 400 -3.11 4.17 15.78
C VAL A 400 -2.70 5.17 16.85
N ILE A 401 -3.62 6.02 17.26
CA ILE A 401 -3.49 6.82 18.48
C ILE A 401 -4.17 6.05 19.60
N ASN A 402 -3.40 5.57 20.57
CA ASN A 402 -3.94 4.74 21.64
C ASN A 402 -4.65 5.58 22.71
N GLU A 403 -5.47 4.92 23.53
CA GLU A 403 -6.17 5.55 24.64
C GLU A 403 -5.21 6.28 25.58
N GLY A 404 -5.58 7.50 25.99
CA GLY A 404 -4.76 8.37 26.83
C GLY A 404 -3.53 8.99 26.13
N ALA A 405 -3.30 8.72 24.84
CA ALA A 405 -2.32 9.44 24.03
C ALA A 405 -2.94 10.69 23.38
N THR A 406 -2.07 11.62 22.97
CA THR A 406 -2.48 12.84 22.29
C THR A 406 -1.71 12.99 20.98
N ALA A 407 -2.41 13.22 19.88
CA ALA A 407 -1.82 13.60 18.61
C ALA A 407 -2.15 15.04 18.27
N SER A 408 -1.11 15.84 18.05
CA SER A 408 -1.19 17.25 17.69
C SER A 408 -0.14 17.60 16.64
N GLY A 409 -0.52 18.37 15.62
CA GLY A 409 0.40 18.93 14.63
C GLY A 409 0.15 18.45 13.19
N ALA A 410 0.70 19.20 12.23
CA ALA A 410 0.65 18.85 10.82
C ALA A 410 1.67 17.73 10.50
N GLY A 411 1.28 16.78 9.64
CA GLY A 411 2.06 15.61 9.23
C GLY A 411 3.28 15.83 8.36
N SER A 412 3.73 14.73 7.76
CA SER A 412 4.86 14.70 6.84
C SER A 412 4.39 14.65 5.38
N ASN A 413 5.10 15.34 4.49
CA ASN A 413 4.87 15.31 3.05
C ASN A 413 5.83 14.34 2.32
N GLU A 414 6.65 13.57 3.07
CA GLU A 414 7.77 12.79 2.50
C GLU A 414 7.33 11.70 1.49
N PHE A 415 6.05 11.33 1.47
CA PHE A 415 5.50 10.29 0.57
C PHE A 415 4.36 10.79 -0.32
N ALA A 416 4.15 12.11 -0.41
CA ALA A 416 3.09 12.70 -1.24
C ALA A 416 3.54 12.79 -2.72
N GLY A 417 3.25 11.76 -3.52
CA GLY A 417 3.43 11.79 -4.97
C GLY A 417 2.59 10.73 -5.70
N GLY A 418 1.79 11.13 -6.69
CA GLY A 418 0.93 10.23 -7.49
C GLY A 418 -0.58 10.50 -7.31
N VAL A 419 -1.44 9.52 -7.64
CA VAL A 419 -2.94 9.52 -7.65
C VAL A 419 -3.61 10.28 -6.48
N PHE A 420 -2.88 10.48 -5.39
CA PHE A 420 -3.10 11.41 -4.29
C PHE A 420 -3.55 12.83 -4.69
N ASP A 421 -2.98 13.43 -5.74
CA ASP A 421 -3.23 14.84 -6.07
C ASP A 421 -4.64 15.08 -6.63
N VAL A 422 -5.25 14.03 -7.19
CA VAL A 422 -6.54 14.10 -7.90
C VAL A 422 -7.73 13.80 -6.97
N LEU A 423 -7.56 12.99 -5.92
CA LEU A 423 -8.71 12.48 -5.15
C LEU A 423 -9.09 13.30 -3.90
N LEU A 424 -8.18 14.13 -3.37
CA LEU A 424 -8.42 14.93 -2.16
C LEU A 424 -8.33 16.45 -2.37
N GLY A 425 -8.03 16.92 -3.59
CA GLY A 425 -8.19 18.34 -3.98
C GLY A 425 -7.48 19.33 -3.07
N ASN A 426 -6.15 19.23 -2.95
CA ASN A 426 -5.19 20.32 -2.74
C ASN A 426 -3.84 19.75 -2.27
N SER A 427 -2.82 19.91 -3.10
CA SER A 427 -1.41 19.80 -2.76
C SER A 427 -1.09 20.67 -1.53
N ASN A 428 -0.54 20.06 -0.48
CA ASN A 428 0.08 20.65 0.73
C ASN A 428 -0.58 20.40 2.09
N GLN A 429 -1.68 19.64 2.20
CA GLN A 429 -2.13 19.20 3.52
C GLN A 429 -1.38 17.92 3.93
N PRO A 430 -0.58 17.93 5.01
CA PRO A 430 0.24 16.78 5.32
C PRO A 430 -0.60 15.63 5.85
N ILE A 431 -0.46 14.46 5.24
CA ILE A 431 -1.16 13.25 5.67
C ILE A 431 -0.45 12.69 6.90
N THR A 432 -1.16 12.63 8.02
CA THR A 432 -0.68 12.03 9.27
C THR A 432 -1.26 10.65 9.45
N GLY A 433 -0.52 9.80 10.16
CA GLY A 433 -1.09 8.61 10.76
C GLY A 433 -1.80 7.65 9.80
N SER A 434 -1.37 7.58 8.54
CA SER A 434 -2.11 6.92 7.47
C SER A 434 -1.41 5.66 6.96
N VAL A 435 -2.16 4.80 6.29
CA VAL A 435 -1.65 3.60 5.60
C VAL A 435 -1.87 3.79 4.11
N PHE A 436 -0.80 3.72 3.33
CA PHE A 436 -0.84 3.80 1.87
C PHE A 436 -0.27 2.53 1.23
N ILE A 437 -1.01 1.98 0.27
CA ILE A 437 -0.60 0.79 -0.49
C ILE A 437 -0.77 1.02 -1.99
N ALA A 438 0.32 1.01 -2.74
CA ALA A 438 0.34 0.95 -4.20
C ALA A 438 0.75 -0.45 -4.67
N THR A 439 -0.16 -1.17 -5.32
CA THR A 439 0.07 -2.58 -5.66
C THR A 439 -0.58 -3.04 -6.95
N GLY A 440 -0.14 -4.18 -7.47
CA GLY A 440 -0.88 -4.93 -8.48
C GLY A 440 -2.13 -5.59 -7.88
N SER A 441 -2.05 -6.19 -6.69
CA SER A 441 -3.22 -6.77 -6.01
C SER A 441 -3.05 -6.82 -4.50
N LEU A 442 -4.17 -6.73 -3.78
CA LEU A 442 -4.20 -6.75 -2.32
C LEU A 442 -5.14 -7.84 -1.81
N SER A 443 -4.67 -8.72 -0.93
CA SER A 443 -5.50 -9.72 -0.26
C SER A 443 -5.32 -9.65 1.25
N LEU A 444 -6.45 -9.55 1.96
CA LEU A 444 -6.53 -9.74 3.40
C LEU A 444 -7.43 -10.95 3.69
N SER A 445 -6.96 -11.84 4.55
CA SER A 445 -7.72 -13.01 4.98
C SER A 445 -7.57 -13.34 6.45
N ASN A 446 -8.52 -14.10 6.99
CA ASN A 446 -8.43 -14.76 8.29
C ASN A 446 -8.16 -13.80 9.45
N GLY A 447 -8.88 -12.68 9.50
CA GLY A 447 -8.77 -11.69 10.58
C GLY A 447 -7.65 -10.67 10.43
N ALA A 448 -6.96 -10.62 9.28
CA ALA A 448 -5.97 -9.58 9.00
C ALA A 448 -6.63 -8.21 8.79
N PHE A 449 -5.97 -7.12 9.18
CA PHE A 449 -6.56 -5.77 9.08
C PHE A 449 -5.57 -4.64 8.77
N LEU A 450 -6.09 -3.57 8.15
CA LEU A 450 -5.44 -2.25 8.05
C LEU A 450 -6.15 -1.29 9.01
N SER A 451 -5.44 -0.52 9.83
CA SER A 451 -6.10 0.40 10.77
C SER A 451 -5.37 1.72 10.97
N THR A 452 -6.11 2.82 10.92
CA THR A 452 -5.61 4.18 11.23
C THR A 452 -6.37 4.84 12.38
N SER A 453 -7.01 4.01 13.21
CA SER A 453 -8.02 4.44 14.20
C SER A 453 -7.43 5.27 15.35
N THR A 454 -8.28 6.08 16.00
CA THR A 454 -7.93 6.86 17.19
C THR A 454 -8.78 6.44 18.39
N PHE A 455 -8.13 6.17 19.52
CA PHE A 455 -8.73 5.87 20.82
C PHE A 455 -8.34 6.90 21.88
N GLY A 456 -7.40 7.80 21.56
CA GLY A 456 -6.99 8.95 22.37
C GLY A 456 -7.48 10.26 21.77
N THR A 457 -6.72 11.33 21.96
CA THR A 457 -7.04 12.65 21.40
C THR A 457 -6.29 12.86 20.08
N GLY A 458 -6.97 13.31 19.03
CA GLY A 458 -6.43 13.58 17.70
C GLY A 458 -7.18 12.81 16.60
N ASN A 459 -7.16 13.35 15.38
CA ASN A 459 -7.83 12.75 14.23
C ASN A 459 -7.17 11.43 13.83
N ALA A 460 -7.99 10.45 13.44
CA ALA A 460 -7.51 9.23 12.80
C ALA A 460 -6.97 9.54 11.39
N GLY A 461 -5.98 8.78 10.92
CA GLY A 461 -5.50 8.87 9.54
C GLY A 461 -6.42 8.14 8.55
N ALA A 462 -6.03 8.10 7.28
CA ALA A 462 -6.78 7.42 6.23
C ALA A 462 -6.12 6.10 5.80
N VAL A 463 -6.94 5.13 5.40
CA VAL A 463 -6.48 3.93 4.68
C VAL A 463 -6.64 4.19 3.19
N ILE A 464 -5.55 4.18 2.43
CA ILE A 464 -5.53 4.52 1.01
C ILE A 464 -4.88 3.36 0.22
N VAL A 465 -5.61 2.83 -0.75
CA VAL A 465 -5.16 1.71 -1.57
C VAL A 465 -5.36 2.02 -3.05
N ASP A 466 -4.27 1.98 -3.83
CA ASP A 466 -4.27 2.00 -5.31
C ASP A 466 -3.80 0.63 -5.81
N ALA A 467 -4.76 -0.23 -6.16
CA ALA A 467 -4.51 -1.54 -6.74
C ALA A 467 -4.80 -1.52 -8.25
N LYS A 468 -3.85 -2.01 -9.07
CA LYS A 468 -4.08 -2.14 -10.53
C LYS A 468 -4.98 -3.32 -10.88
N GLY A 469 -5.05 -4.32 -10.00
CA GLY A 469 -5.82 -5.55 -10.09
C GLY A 469 -6.85 -5.66 -8.95
N ALA A 470 -7.08 -6.87 -8.46
CA ALA A 470 -8.12 -7.15 -7.48
C ALA A 470 -7.73 -6.75 -6.04
N VAL A 471 -8.71 -6.30 -5.27
CA VAL A 471 -8.65 -6.20 -3.81
C VAL A 471 -9.67 -7.16 -3.20
N SER A 472 -9.23 -8.02 -2.30
CA SER A 472 -10.08 -9.04 -1.66
C SER A 472 -9.90 -9.04 -0.14
N LEU A 473 -11.00 -8.93 0.59
CA LEU A 473 -11.08 -9.09 2.04
C LEU A 473 -11.98 -10.29 2.34
N THR A 474 -11.47 -11.26 3.10
CA THR A 474 -12.18 -12.51 3.41
C THR A 474 -12.01 -12.91 4.88
N ASN A 475 -12.99 -13.64 5.44
CA ASN A 475 -12.89 -14.30 6.74
C ASN A 475 -12.50 -13.35 7.90
N GLY A 476 -13.32 -12.35 8.19
CA GLY A 476 -13.15 -11.43 9.32
C GLY A 476 -12.09 -10.35 9.12
N SER A 477 -11.67 -10.09 7.88
CA SER A 477 -10.69 -9.05 7.57
C SER A 477 -11.30 -7.64 7.54
N ALA A 478 -10.47 -6.61 7.73
CA ALA A 478 -11.00 -5.25 7.83
C ALA A 478 -10.07 -4.12 7.36
N PHE A 479 -10.64 -3.06 6.79
CA PHE A 479 -10.02 -1.73 6.75
C PHE A 479 -10.73 -0.80 7.74
N LEU A 480 -9.95 -0.16 8.61
CA LEU A 480 -10.46 0.58 9.76
C LEU A 480 -9.89 2.00 9.81
N SER A 481 -10.75 3.00 9.87
CA SER A 481 -10.38 4.39 10.20
C SER A 481 -11.40 4.95 11.17
N ARG A 482 -11.39 4.45 12.41
CA ARG A 482 -12.44 4.67 13.41
C ARG A 482 -12.03 5.65 14.48
N VAL A 483 -13.02 6.16 15.20
CA VAL A 483 -12.84 6.84 16.49
C VAL A 483 -13.45 5.95 17.56
N GLY A 484 -12.62 5.35 18.42
CA GLY A 484 -13.06 4.48 19.50
C GLY A 484 -13.86 5.24 20.56
N SER A 485 -14.50 4.52 21.48
CA SER A 485 -15.41 5.10 22.50
C SER A 485 -14.77 6.15 23.41
N SER A 486 -13.47 6.03 23.68
CA SER A 486 -12.66 6.99 24.45
C SER A 486 -12.01 8.07 23.57
N GLY A 487 -12.08 7.93 22.25
CA GLY A 487 -11.36 8.78 21.30
C GLY A 487 -12.02 10.14 21.10
N VAL A 488 -11.21 11.17 20.87
CA VAL A 488 -11.64 12.54 20.55
C VAL A 488 -10.91 12.99 19.28
N GLY A 489 -11.63 13.08 18.16
CA GLY A 489 -11.10 13.43 16.85
C GLY A 489 -12.01 12.88 15.76
N SER A 490 -11.83 13.32 14.51
CA SER A 490 -12.59 12.80 13.38
C SER A 490 -11.91 11.59 12.73
N ALA A 491 -12.70 10.72 12.10
CA ALA A 491 -12.21 9.62 11.29
C ALA A 491 -11.60 10.13 9.97
N GLY A 492 -10.47 9.57 9.55
CA GLY A 492 -9.74 10.02 8.35
C GLY A 492 -10.30 9.47 7.02
N GLY A 493 -10.96 8.33 7.06
CA GLY A 493 -11.63 7.72 5.90
C GLY A 493 -10.89 6.55 5.26
N ILE A 494 -11.55 5.95 4.27
CA ILE A 494 -11.05 4.82 3.48
C ILE A 494 -11.20 5.17 2.01
N VAL A 495 -10.10 5.08 1.26
CA VAL A 495 -10.03 5.33 -0.17
C VAL A 495 -9.44 4.12 -0.86
N LEU A 496 -10.16 3.59 -1.84
CA LEU A 496 -9.77 2.38 -2.55
C LEU A 496 -10.03 2.54 -4.04
N ALA A 497 -8.99 2.33 -4.85
CA ALA A 497 -9.08 2.15 -6.29
C ALA A 497 -8.60 0.74 -6.67
N ALA A 498 -9.39 0.02 -7.46
CA ALA A 498 -9.09 -1.36 -7.85
C ALA A 498 -9.65 -1.70 -9.23
N LYS A 499 -9.21 -2.84 -9.80
CA LYS A 499 -9.93 -3.48 -10.91
C LYS A 499 -11.27 -4.05 -10.42
N SER A 500 -11.22 -4.82 -9.34
CA SER A 500 -12.40 -5.38 -8.67
C SER A 500 -12.20 -5.36 -7.16
N LEU A 501 -13.30 -5.25 -6.42
CA LEU A 501 -13.35 -5.34 -4.97
C LEU A 501 -14.26 -6.49 -4.56
N LEU A 502 -13.73 -7.42 -3.77
CA LEU A 502 -14.48 -8.47 -3.10
C LEU A 502 -14.39 -8.27 -1.58
N VAL A 503 -15.53 -8.16 -0.91
CA VAL A 503 -15.63 -8.15 0.55
C VAL A 503 -16.54 -9.30 0.96
N GLN A 504 -16.00 -10.30 1.62
CA GLN A 504 -16.73 -11.47 2.08
C GLN A 504 -16.49 -11.67 3.57
N ASP A 505 -17.56 -11.70 4.37
CA ASP A 505 -17.49 -11.85 5.82
C ASP A 505 -16.47 -10.88 6.47
N SER A 506 -16.38 -9.66 5.93
CA SER A 506 -15.30 -8.68 6.19
C SER A 506 -15.83 -7.25 6.10
N GLU A 507 -15.07 -6.24 6.54
CA GLU A 507 -15.59 -4.87 6.61
C GLU A 507 -14.65 -3.74 6.16
N LEU A 508 -15.25 -2.68 5.62
CA LEU A 508 -14.66 -1.35 5.50
C LEU A 508 -15.39 -0.42 6.47
N ASN A 509 -14.70 0.16 7.45
CA ASN A 509 -15.39 0.82 8.56
C ASN A 509 -14.70 2.10 9.03
N THR A 510 -15.42 3.22 8.95
CA THR A 510 -14.97 4.56 9.33
C THR A 510 -15.76 5.16 10.51
N SER A 511 -16.43 4.30 11.28
CA SER A 511 -17.40 4.74 12.29
C SER A 511 -16.75 5.42 13.50
N THR A 512 -17.48 6.35 14.11
CA THR A 512 -17.14 7.00 15.38
C THR A 512 -18.05 6.54 16.50
N LEU A 513 -17.44 6.06 17.57
CA LEU A 513 -18.09 5.73 18.84
C LEU A 513 -17.79 6.77 19.92
N GLY A 514 -16.64 7.46 19.80
CA GLY A 514 -16.18 8.52 20.71
C GLY A 514 -16.73 9.90 20.35
N GLN A 515 -15.88 10.93 20.35
CA GLN A 515 -16.21 12.30 19.92
C GLN A 515 -15.62 12.63 18.56
N GLY A 516 -16.45 12.99 17.58
CA GLY A 516 -16.04 13.46 16.25
C GLY A 516 -16.86 12.85 15.11
N ASP A 517 -16.61 13.32 13.89
CA ASP A 517 -17.35 12.90 12.70
C ASP A 517 -16.79 11.61 12.09
N ALA A 518 -17.66 10.81 11.49
CA ALA A 518 -17.28 9.61 10.76
C ALA A 518 -16.72 9.91 9.38
N GLY A 519 -15.83 9.04 8.92
CA GLY A 519 -15.03 9.27 7.72
C GLY A 519 -15.76 8.85 6.44
N LEU A 520 -15.29 9.38 5.31
CA LEU A 520 -15.70 8.94 3.97
C LEU A 520 -15.21 7.52 3.69
N VAL A 521 -16.06 6.70 3.07
CA VAL A 521 -15.61 5.51 2.32
C VAL A 521 -15.79 5.76 0.83
N LEU A 522 -14.70 5.75 0.08
CA LEU A 522 -14.68 5.87 -1.37
C LEU A 522 -14.09 4.62 -1.99
N ALA A 523 -14.90 3.82 -2.68
CA ALA A 523 -14.45 2.64 -3.39
C ALA A 523 -14.74 2.76 -4.89
N LEU A 524 -13.67 2.75 -5.68
CA LEU A 524 -13.66 2.86 -7.13
C LEU A 524 -13.17 1.53 -7.72
N ALA A 525 -14.07 0.77 -8.35
CA ALA A 525 -13.71 -0.45 -9.05
C ALA A 525 -13.97 -0.32 -10.56
N LYS A 526 -12.99 -0.71 -11.37
CA LYS A 526 -13.11 -0.64 -12.84
C LYS A 526 -14.08 -1.68 -13.42
N GLU A 527 -14.34 -2.77 -12.70
CA GLU A 527 -15.20 -3.87 -13.17
C GLU A 527 -16.36 -4.14 -12.20
N GLN A 528 -16.07 -4.50 -10.94
CA GLN A 528 -17.11 -4.87 -9.99
C GLN A 528 -16.76 -4.61 -8.53
N ILE A 529 -17.80 -4.38 -7.72
CA ILE A 529 -17.78 -4.44 -6.26
C ILE A 529 -18.76 -5.54 -5.83
N GLU A 530 -18.29 -6.50 -5.04
CA GLU A 530 -19.11 -7.60 -4.52
C GLU A 530 -18.97 -7.71 -3.00
N LEU A 531 -20.13 -7.71 -2.32
CA LEU A 531 -20.27 -7.91 -0.88
C LEU A 531 -21.14 -9.16 -0.63
N SER A 532 -20.68 -10.08 0.22
CA SER A 532 -21.42 -11.30 0.56
C SER A 532 -21.20 -11.78 2.00
N GLY A 533 -22.19 -12.49 2.54
CA GLY A 533 -22.16 -12.98 3.92
C GLY A 533 -22.28 -11.84 4.93
N ASP A 534 -21.46 -11.88 5.98
CA ASP A 534 -21.43 -10.82 7.02
C ASP A 534 -20.65 -9.57 6.57
N ALA A 535 -20.49 -9.38 5.25
CA ALA A 535 -19.74 -8.26 4.70
C ALA A 535 -20.40 -6.90 4.93
N GLY A 536 -19.58 -5.88 5.17
CA GLY A 536 -20.06 -4.56 5.53
C GLY A 536 -19.23 -3.38 5.03
N ILE A 537 -19.90 -2.33 4.57
CA ILE A 537 -19.29 -0.99 4.40
C ILE A 537 -20.03 -0.03 5.30
N PHE A 538 -19.33 0.53 6.28
CA PHE A 538 -19.91 1.27 7.38
C PHE A 538 -19.29 2.65 7.55
N SER A 539 -20.14 3.68 7.63
CA SER A 539 -19.78 4.99 8.17
C SER A 539 -20.87 5.43 9.15
N ALA A 540 -20.65 5.14 10.43
CA ALA A 540 -21.62 5.42 11.49
C ALA A 540 -21.11 6.44 12.51
N ALA A 541 -22.00 7.29 13.03
CA ALA A 541 -21.70 8.23 14.12
C ALA A 541 -22.43 7.87 15.42
N GLY A 542 -21.78 8.13 16.56
CA GLY A 542 -22.12 7.61 17.89
C GLY A 542 -23.09 8.46 18.72
N LEU A 543 -23.21 8.11 20.01
CA LEU A 543 -24.27 8.54 20.95
C LEU A 543 -24.20 10.01 21.42
N ASN A 544 -23.12 10.74 21.11
CA ASN A 544 -22.93 12.11 21.59
C ASN A 544 -23.65 13.11 20.69
N THR A 545 -24.22 14.15 21.29
CA THR A 545 -25.07 15.14 20.60
C THR A 545 -24.22 16.01 19.65
N ALA A 546 -24.53 15.96 18.34
CA ALA A 546 -24.01 16.77 17.21
C ALA A 546 -22.99 16.14 16.23
N GLN A 547 -22.65 14.85 16.32
CA GLN A 547 -21.77 14.21 15.33
C GLN A 547 -22.47 13.93 14.00
N THR A 548 -21.73 14.01 12.90
CA THR A 548 -22.23 13.66 11.56
C THR A 548 -21.64 12.32 11.11
N ALA A 549 -22.49 11.43 10.59
CA ALA A 549 -22.00 10.24 9.93
C ALA A 549 -21.40 10.60 8.56
N GLY A 550 -20.34 9.91 8.15
CA GLY A 550 -19.68 10.17 6.88
C GLY A 550 -20.47 9.60 5.69
N ALA A 551 -19.98 9.87 4.49
CA ALA A 551 -20.59 9.38 3.26
C ALA A 551 -19.97 8.05 2.81
N ILE A 552 -20.73 7.27 2.02
CA ILE A 552 -20.22 6.10 1.28
C ILE A 552 -20.42 6.36 -0.21
N LEU A 553 -19.34 6.40 -0.96
CA LEU A 553 -19.31 6.61 -2.41
C LEU A 553 -18.75 5.36 -3.08
N LEU A 554 -19.60 4.67 -3.83
CA LEU A 554 -19.21 3.48 -4.58
C LEU A 554 -19.36 3.75 -6.08
N SER A 555 -18.30 3.49 -6.84
CA SER A 555 -18.33 3.56 -8.29
C SER A 555 -17.82 2.26 -8.89
N SER A 556 -18.70 1.58 -9.62
CA SER A 556 -18.32 0.38 -10.36
C SER A 556 -19.33 0.09 -11.47
N PRO A 557 -18.93 -0.54 -12.57
CA PRO A 557 -19.90 -1.05 -13.53
C PRO A 557 -20.93 -1.95 -12.85
N LYS A 558 -20.50 -2.97 -12.09
CA LYS A 558 -21.37 -3.94 -11.42
C LYS A 558 -21.23 -3.88 -9.89
N LEU A 559 -22.33 -3.65 -9.19
CA LEU A 559 -22.40 -3.76 -7.72
C LEU A 559 -23.28 -4.95 -7.33
N VAL A 560 -22.76 -5.85 -6.49
CA VAL A 560 -23.51 -6.97 -5.91
C VAL A 560 -23.44 -6.90 -4.40
N VAL A 561 -24.60 -6.89 -3.74
CA VAL A 561 -24.73 -6.99 -2.28
C VAL A 561 -25.67 -8.16 -2.01
N ARG A 562 -25.16 -9.21 -1.36
CA ARG A 562 -25.93 -10.44 -1.17
C ARG A 562 -25.69 -11.13 0.16
N ASP A 563 -26.57 -12.09 0.46
CA ASP A 563 -26.43 -13.04 1.57
C ASP A 563 -26.25 -12.36 2.93
N GLY A 564 -27.03 -11.31 3.21
CA GLY A 564 -26.97 -10.57 4.48
C GLY A 564 -26.07 -9.32 4.48
N ALA A 565 -25.25 -9.13 3.45
CA ALA A 565 -24.27 -8.06 3.39
C ALA A 565 -24.90 -6.66 3.40
N ARG A 566 -24.16 -5.67 3.92
CA ARG A 566 -24.70 -4.33 4.23
C ARG A 566 -23.80 -3.19 3.76
N ILE A 567 -24.41 -2.19 3.14
CA ILE A 567 -23.84 -0.84 2.98
C ILE A 567 -24.65 0.08 3.87
N SER A 568 -24.02 0.70 4.85
CA SER A 568 -24.73 1.44 5.89
C SER A 568 -24.03 2.72 6.30
N VAL A 569 -24.74 3.83 6.14
CA VAL A 569 -24.49 5.06 6.87
C VAL A 569 -25.51 5.17 8.00
N SER A 570 -25.07 5.50 9.21
CA SER A 570 -26.03 5.57 10.32
C SER A 570 -25.63 6.55 11.42
N ASN A 571 -26.60 7.17 12.07
CA ASN A 571 -26.36 7.98 13.25
C ASN A 571 -27.27 7.53 14.40
N ILE A 572 -26.66 7.07 15.49
CA ILE A 572 -27.41 6.68 16.69
C ILE A 572 -27.56 7.83 17.70
N GLY A 573 -26.85 8.94 17.49
CA GLY A 573 -27.03 10.18 18.23
C GLY A 573 -28.13 11.06 17.63
N SER A 574 -28.02 12.37 17.87
CA SER A 574 -28.98 13.38 17.40
C SER A 574 -28.60 14.06 16.08
N GLY A 575 -27.43 13.73 15.51
CA GLY A 575 -26.96 14.32 14.26
C GLY A 575 -27.53 13.63 13.02
N PRO A 576 -27.34 14.21 11.82
CA PRO A 576 -27.79 13.59 10.59
C PRO A 576 -26.97 12.33 10.26
N ALA A 577 -27.60 11.37 9.57
CA ALA A 577 -26.85 10.34 8.88
C ALA A 577 -26.21 10.92 7.59
N GLY A 578 -25.12 10.31 7.16
CA GLY A 578 -24.46 10.66 5.90
C GLY A 578 -25.21 10.11 4.70
N ASP A 579 -24.62 10.28 3.52
CA ASP A 579 -25.22 9.86 2.26
C ASP A 579 -24.56 8.61 1.68
N VAL A 580 -25.33 7.78 1.00
CA VAL A 580 -24.84 6.70 0.14
C VAL A 580 -25.03 7.08 -1.31
N ILE A 581 -23.94 7.13 -2.07
CA ILE A 581 -23.95 7.42 -3.50
C ILE A 581 -23.38 6.23 -4.25
N ILE A 582 -24.21 5.62 -5.10
CA ILE A 582 -23.81 4.50 -5.95
C ILE A 582 -23.86 4.96 -7.39
N SER A 583 -22.72 4.89 -8.06
CA SER A 583 -22.57 5.26 -9.46
C SER A 583 -22.17 4.03 -10.28
N SER A 584 -22.92 3.73 -11.32
CA SER A 584 -22.52 2.78 -12.36
C SER A 584 -22.40 3.54 -13.66
N PRO A 585 -21.20 3.73 -14.23
CA PRO A 585 -21.03 4.56 -15.42
C PRO A 585 -21.51 3.86 -16.71
N THR A 586 -21.71 2.54 -16.69
CA THR A 586 -22.01 1.75 -17.90
C THR A 586 -23.43 1.18 -17.86
N PRO A 587 -24.24 1.32 -18.94
CA PRO A 587 -25.59 0.74 -19.00
C PRO A 587 -25.62 -0.80 -18.97
N ALA A 588 -24.53 -1.44 -19.37
CA ALA A 588 -24.42 -2.90 -19.47
C ALA A 588 -24.45 -3.62 -18.12
N ASN A 589 -24.31 -2.89 -17.01
CA ASN A 589 -24.11 -3.48 -15.69
C ASN A 589 -25.13 -2.93 -14.68
N ALA A 590 -25.44 -3.77 -13.70
CA ALA A 590 -26.57 -3.58 -12.79
C ALA A 590 -26.12 -3.55 -11.32
N VAL A 591 -26.98 -2.97 -10.48
CA VAL A 591 -26.91 -3.10 -9.02
C VAL A 591 -27.78 -4.29 -8.63
N TRP A 592 -27.22 -5.25 -7.89
CA TRP A 592 -27.90 -6.44 -7.42
C TRP A 592 -27.98 -6.44 -5.90
N LEU A 593 -29.19 -6.45 -5.36
CA LEU A 593 -29.48 -6.62 -3.94
C LEU A 593 -30.25 -7.93 -3.78
N THR A 594 -29.58 -9.01 -3.36
CA THR A 594 -30.17 -10.36 -3.41
C THR A 594 -29.99 -11.15 -2.12
N ASN A 595 -30.92 -12.01 -1.74
CA ASN A 595 -30.82 -12.84 -0.53
C ASN A 595 -30.55 -12.00 0.75
N GLY A 596 -31.35 -10.96 1.00
CA GLY A 596 -31.11 -10.07 2.14
C GLY A 596 -29.89 -9.17 1.96
N GLY A 597 -29.69 -8.58 0.78
CA GLY A 597 -28.69 -7.52 0.58
C GLY A 597 -29.27 -6.16 0.96
N TYR A 598 -28.57 -5.40 1.81
CA TYR A 598 -29.10 -4.16 2.38
C TYR A 598 -28.26 -2.92 2.00
N ILE A 599 -28.94 -1.84 1.60
CA ILE A 599 -28.37 -0.49 1.55
C ILE A 599 -29.20 0.41 2.47
N VAL A 600 -28.58 0.94 3.51
CA VAL A 600 -29.30 1.67 4.56
C VAL A 600 -28.65 2.99 4.92
N ALA A 601 -29.47 4.00 5.20
CA ALA A 601 -29.05 5.32 5.65
C ALA A 601 -29.95 5.77 6.83
N ARG A 602 -29.76 5.13 7.99
CA ARG A 602 -30.72 5.17 9.11
C ARG A 602 -30.29 6.14 10.22
N THR A 603 -31.25 6.76 10.90
CA THR A 603 -30.99 7.51 12.13
C THR A 603 -31.92 7.12 13.28
N LEU A 604 -31.40 7.18 14.50
CA LEU A 604 -32.20 6.99 15.72
C LEU A 604 -33.05 8.23 16.03
N SER A 605 -32.50 9.42 15.77
CA SER A 605 -33.13 10.72 15.91
C SER A 605 -32.58 11.70 14.86
N GLY A 606 -33.27 12.80 14.59
CA GLY A 606 -32.84 13.80 13.61
C GLY A 606 -33.23 13.47 12.16
N GLN A 607 -32.37 13.81 11.20
CA GLN A 607 -32.64 13.63 9.77
C GLN A 607 -31.97 12.35 9.23
N GLY A 608 -32.76 11.47 8.61
CA GLY A 608 -32.26 10.29 7.88
C GLY A 608 -31.33 10.67 6.74
N GLY A 609 -30.40 9.77 6.42
CA GLY A 609 -29.42 9.99 5.35
C GLY A 609 -30.03 9.77 3.97
N ASN A 610 -29.41 10.29 2.91
CA ASN A 610 -29.93 10.09 1.55
C ASN A 610 -29.23 8.94 0.83
N ILE A 611 -29.99 8.22 0.00
CA ILE A 611 -29.44 7.20 -0.90
C ILE A 611 -29.68 7.64 -2.34
N SER A 612 -28.61 7.73 -3.13
CA SER A 612 -28.66 8.18 -4.52
C SER A 612 -28.01 7.16 -5.45
N PHE A 613 -28.79 6.68 -6.42
CA PHE A 613 -28.30 5.85 -7.51
C PHE A 613 -28.16 6.68 -8.78
N LYS A 614 -26.96 6.65 -9.36
CA LYS A 614 -26.62 7.20 -10.67
C LYS A 614 -26.25 6.03 -11.58
N THR A 615 -27.26 5.32 -12.08
CA THR A 615 -27.07 4.04 -12.78
C THR A 615 -27.95 4.00 -14.05
N PRO A 616 -27.38 4.09 -15.26
CA PRO A 616 -28.14 3.99 -16.50
C PRO A 616 -28.62 2.55 -16.78
N GLY A 617 -28.02 1.55 -16.11
CA GLY A 617 -28.41 0.13 -16.17
C GLY A 617 -29.48 -0.26 -15.14
N ALA A 618 -29.64 -1.57 -14.91
CA ALA A 618 -30.70 -2.09 -14.04
C ALA A 618 -30.38 -2.01 -12.53
N ILE A 619 -31.42 -1.88 -11.69
CA ILE A 619 -31.37 -2.15 -10.26
C ILE A 619 -32.28 -3.34 -9.99
N ILE A 620 -31.72 -4.42 -9.47
CA ILE A 620 -32.40 -5.69 -9.25
C ILE A 620 -32.44 -5.96 -7.75
N LEU A 621 -33.65 -5.99 -7.19
CA LEU A 621 -33.90 -6.46 -5.84
C LEU A 621 -34.50 -7.87 -5.92
N SER A 622 -33.99 -8.83 -5.16
CA SER A 622 -34.61 -10.15 -5.08
C SER A 622 -34.39 -10.82 -3.73
N ARG A 623 -35.36 -11.62 -3.29
CA ARG A 623 -35.27 -12.45 -2.07
C ARG A 623 -34.84 -11.63 -0.84
N GLY A 624 -35.58 -10.58 -0.50
CA GLY A 624 -35.35 -9.74 0.68
C GLY A 624 -34.39 -8.57 0.48
N GLY A 625 -34.16 -8.12 -0.75
CA GLY A 625 -33.27 -6.99 -1.02
C GLY A 625 -33.92 -5.67 -0.58
N GLN A 626 -33.18 -4.80 0.14
CA GLN A 626 -33.77 -3.59 0.72
C GLN A 626 -32.90 -2.34 0.52
N ILE A 627 -33.56 -1.22 0.21
CA ILE A 627 -33.01 0.15 0.22
C ILE A 627 -33.81 0.94 1.26
N SER A 628 -33.17 1.46 2.30
CA SER A 628 -33.89 2.12 3.40
C SER A 628 -33.20 3.37 3.96
N THR A 629 -33.93 4.48 4.05
CA THR A 629 -33.54 5.73 4.70
C THR A 629 -34.37 6.03 5.95
N GLU A 630 -34.84 4.95 6.61
CA GLU A 630 -35.74 5.03 7.76
C GLU A 630 -35.13 5.81 8.92
N ALA A 631 -35.93 6.69 9.53
CA ALA A 631 -35.50 7.52 10.64
C ALA A 631 -36.47 7.52 11.83
N GLY A 632 -35.89 7.48 13.02
CA GLY A 632 -36.58 7.74 14.27
C GLY A 632 -37.07 6.50 15.01
N ILE A 633 -37.18 6.65 16.34
CA ILE A 633 -37.79 5.67 17.25
C ILE A 633 -38.80 6.32 18.20
N ILE A 634 -39.49 5.49 18.99
CA ILE A 634 -40.34 5.93 20.10
C ILE A 634 -39.55 6.86 21.03
N GLY A 635 -40.06 8.08 21.24
CA GLY A 635 -39.52 9.04 22.21
C GLY A 635 -38.40 9.95 21.70
N ALA A 636 -37.77 9.66 20.56
CA ALA A 636 -36.69 10.48 19.99
C ALA A 636 -37.04 11.14 18.64
N GLY A 637 -38.05 10.61 17.95
CA GLY A 637 -38.54 11.11 16.65
C GLY A 637 -37.51 11.09 15.53
N GLY A 638 -37.81 11.74 14.41
CA GLY A 638 -36.89 11.83 13.26
C GLY A 638 -37.62 11.96 11.92
N ASN A 639 -36.99 12.62 10.95
CA ASN A 639 -37.50 12.76 9.58
C ASN A 639 -36.81 11.75 8.67
N GLY A 640 -37.58 11.01 7.87
CA GLY A 640 -37.05 10.04 6.91
C GLY A 640 -36.12 10.70 5.89
N GLY A 641 -35.04 10.02 5.51
CA GLY A 641 -34.12 10.50 4.48
C GLY A 641 -34.66 10.28 3.07
N ASN A 642 -34.01 10.82 2.04
CA ASN A 642 -34.50 10.73 0.66
C ASN A 642 -33.83 9.60 -0.14
N ILE A 643 -34.61 8.93 -0.98
CA ILE A 643 -34.11 7.94 -1.95
C ILE A 643 -34.31 8.49 -3.35
N THR A 644 -33.23 8.58 -4.11
CA THR A 644 -33.26 9.00 -5.51
C THR A 644 -32.65 7.93 -6.40
N ILE A 645 -33.43 7.42 -7.33
CA ILE A 645 -32.99 6.49 -8.37
C ILE A 645 -33.09 7.22 -9.71
N ASN A 646 -31.94 7.57 -10.29
CA ASN A 646 -31.84 8.28 -11.56
C ASN A 646 -31.00 7.51 -12.57
N SER A 647 -31.40 7.56 -13.83
CA SER A 647 -30.67 6.96 -14.96
C SER A 647 -29.41 7.71 -15.41
N GLY A 648 -28.94 8.70 -14.65
CA GLY A 648 -27.91 9.63 -15.12
C GLY A 648 -28.43 10.57 -16.21
N ASN A 649 -27.73 11.69 -16.41
CA ASN A 649 -28.09 12.69 -17.42
C ASN A 649 -27.65 12.17 -18.80
N LEU A 650 -28.54 11.99 -19.78
CA LEU A 650 -28.11 11.73 -21.15
C LEU A 650 -29.14 12.19 -22.20
N ALA A 651 -28.83 13.32 -22.83
CA ALA A 651 -29.60 13.96 -23.89
C ALA A 651 -29.51 13.25 -25.27
N ILE A 652 -28.94 12.05 -25.37
CA ILE A 652 -28.79 11.35 -26.66
C ILE A 652 -28.78 9.84 -26.40
N ASN A 653 -29.81 9.12 -26.86
CA ASN A 653 -30.00 7.66 -26.78
C ASN A 653 -30.13 7.01 -25.37
N GLY A 654 -31.16 7.42 -24.62
CA GLY A 654 -32.00 6.48 -23.86
C GLY A 654 -31.36 5.66 -22.73
N GLY A 655 -30.44 6.23 -21.94
CA GLY A 655 -30.05 5.64 -20.65
C GLY A 655 -31.29 5.39 -19.79
N ARG A 656 -31.65 4.13 -19.60
CA ARG A 656 -32.97 3.68 -19.14
C ARG A 656 -32.78 2.69 -17.99
N THR A 657 -32.90 3.18 -16.75
CA THR A 657 -32.80 2.32 -15.55
C THR A 657 -33.98 1.34 -15.52
N LEU A 658 -33.71 0.03 -15.48
CA LEU A 658 -34.75 -0.98 -15.28
C LEU A 658 -34.78 -1.38 -13.80
N LEU A 659 -35.91 -1.26 -13.12
CA LEU A 659 -36.04 -1.69 -11.72
C LEU A 659 -36.89 -2.96 -11.63
N ILE A 660 -36.28 -4.05 -11.14
CA ILE A 660 -36.91 -5.37 -11.04
C ILE A 660 -36.89 -5.82 -9.58
N ALA A 661 -38.06 -6.03 -9.00
CA ALA A 661 -38.20 -6.59 -7.65
C ALA A 661 -38.67 -8.06 -7.73
N GLY A 662 -37.81 -8.97 -8.21
CA GLY A 662 -38.03 -10.42 -8.19
C GLY A 662 -39.48 -10.91 -8.36
N LYS A 663 -39.90 -11.93 -7.60
CA LYS A 663 -41.32 -12.29 -7.48
C LYS A 663 -42.02 -11.29 -6.53
N PRO A 664 -43.32 -10.99 -6.72
CA PRO A 664 -44.06 -10.07 -5.86
C PRO A 664 -44.02 -10.37 -4.35
N THR A 665 -43.72 -11.62 -3.97
CA THR A 665 -43.74 -12.10 -2.58
C THR A 665 -42.36 -12.17 -1.91
N ASN A 666 -41.35 -11.52 -2.48
CA ASN A 666 -39.95 -11.68 -2.06
C ASN A 666 -39.47 -10.55 -1.14
N ASP A 667 -40.36 -9.81 -0.46
CA ASP A 667 -40.02 -8.81 0.59
C ASP A 667 -38.94 -7.82 0.15
N ASN A 668 -39.05 -7.29 -1.08
CA ASN A 668 -38.07 -6.35 -1.64
C ASN A 668 -38.57 -4.92 -1.50
N ASP A 669 -37.90 -4.14 -0.67
CA ASP A 669 -38.45 -2.86 -0.23
C ASP A 669 -37.56 -1.66 -0.55
N ILE A 670 -38.22 -0.53 -0.84
CA ILE A 670 -37.64 0.81 -0.96
C ILE A 670 -38.36 1.72 0.04
N ILE A 671 -37.68 2.05 1.15
CA ILE A 671 -38.33 2.60 2.34
C ILE A 671 -37.70 3.93 2.76
N ALA A 672 -38.50 4.96 2.92
CA ALA A 672 -38.11 6.28 3.43
C ALA A 672 -38.98 6.69 4.64
N ASN A 673 -39.36 5.72 5.47
CA ASN A 673 -40.31 5.91 6.55
C ASN A 673 -39.75 6.75 7.71
N ALA A 674 -40.67 7.32 8.49
CA ALA A 674 -40.36 8.04 9.72
C ALA A 674 -41.23 7.57 10.91
N TYR A 675 -40.70 7.64 12.13
CA TYR A 675 -41.49 7.26 13.32
C TYR A 675 -42.49 8.36 13.75
N THR A 676 -42.01 9.54 14.17
CA THR A 676 -42.87 10.68 14.54
C THR A 676 -42.64 11.94 13.70
N GLY A 677 -41.56 12.04 12.93
CA GLY A 677 -41.31 13.16 12.02
C GLY A 677 -41.94 12.97 10.65
N ARG A 678 -41.54 13.76 9.66
CA ARG A 678 -42.04 13.63 8.28
C ARG A 678 -41.36 12.46 7.57
N GLY A 679 -42.13 11.64 6.85
CA GLY A 679 -41.56 10.64 5.94
C GLY A 679 -40.75 11.29 4.81
N GLY A 680 -39.78 10.57 4.27
CA GLY A 680 -38.83 11.08 3.27
C GLY A 680 -39.41 11.21 1.86
N SER A 681 -38.57 11.63 0.91
CA SER A 681 -38.94 11.65 -0.51
C SER A 681 -38.32 10.46 -1.25
N ILE A 682 -39.14 9.69 -1.96
CA ILE A 682 -38.69 8.63 -2.88
C ILE A 682 -38.94 9.10 -4.31
N ARG A 683 -37.88 9.31 -5.09
CA ARG A 683 -37.96 9.67 -6.50
C ARG A 683 -37.32 8.58 -7.36
N ILE A 684 -38.12 7.92 -8.18
CA ILE A 684 -37.69 6.86 -9.09
C ILE A 684 -37.89 7.34 -10.53
N SER A 685 -36.80 7.40 -11.29
CA SER A 685 -36.84 7.61 -12.75
C SER A 685 -36.32 6.34 -13.41
N ALA A 686 -37.22 5.54 -13.96
CA ALA A 686 -36.92 4.24 -14.54
C ALA A 686 -37.59 4.10 -15.91
N PHE A 687 -37.09 3.20 -16.74
CA PHE A 687 -37.78 2.81 -17.97
C PHE A 687 -38.98 1.93 -17.66
N GLN A 688 -38.80 0.96 -16.78
CA GLN A 688 -39.83 0.01 -16.40
C GLN A 688 -39.65 -0.33 -14.91
N LEU A 689 -40.79 -0.50 -14.23
CA LEU A 689 -40.89 -0.89 -12.83
C LEU A 689 -41.67 -2.21 -12.78
N ASN A 690 -41.02 -3.30 -12.36
CA ASN A 690 -41.63 -4.63 -12.32
C ASN A 690 -41.73 -5.16 -10.89
N ASP A 691 -42.89 -5.73 -10.57
CA ASP A 691 -43.16 -6.53 -9.36
C ASP A 691 -42.98 -5.78 -8.02
N ILE A 692 -43.01 -4.44 -8.02
CA ILE A 692 -42.96 -3.57 -6.83
C ILE A 692 -44.02 -2.48 -6.92
N ALA A 693 -44.64 -2.12 -5.79
CA ALA A 693 -45.73 -1.14 -5.77
C ALA A 693 -45.69 -0.24 -4.53
N GLN A 694 -46.28 0.94 -4.64
CA GLN A 694 -46.44 1.85 -3.51
C GLN A 694 -47.54 1.34 -2.57
N ARG A 695 -47.17 0.88 -1.37
CA ARG A 695 -48.07 0.44 -0.31
C ARG A 695 -47.34 0.42 1.06
N PRO A 696 -48.05 0.38 2.19
CA PRO A 696 -47.42 0.24 3.49
C PRO A 696 -46.57 -1.02 3.55
N GLN A 697 -45.39 -0.91 4.15
CA GLN A 697 -44.43 -2.01 4.25
C GLN A 697 -45.05 -3.27 4.88
N ASN A 698 -44.86 -4.43 4.26
CA ASN A 698 -45.12 -5.73 4.86
C ASN A 698 -44.08 -6.78 4.46
N LEU A 699 -43.89 -7.78 5.34
CA LEU A 699 -42.86 -8.82 5.21
C LEU A 699 -43.09 -9.85 4.08
N SER A 700 -44.13 -9.66 3.27
CA SER A 700 -44.59 -10.65 2.29
C SER A 700 -44.70 -10.11 0.89
N THR A 701 -44.41 -8.82 0.68
CA THR A 701 -44.56 -8.19 -0.62
C THR A 701 -43.47 -7.17 -0.89
N ASN A 702 -43.31 -6.73 -2.14
CA ASN A 702 -42.28 -5.74 -2.51
C ASN A 702 -42.80 -4.30 -2.49
N ASP A 703 -42.35 -3.47 -1.55
CA ASP A 703 -43.02 -2.22 -1.21
C ASP A 703 -42.20 -0.95 -1.47
N ILE A 704 -42.87 0.11 -1.91
CA ILE A 704 -42.35 1.49 -1.89
C ILE A 704 -43.13 2.27 -0.84
N ASP A 705 -42.47 2.64 0.26
CA ASP A 705 -43.11 3.29 1.40
C ASP A 705 -42.29 4.50 1.88
N ALA A 706 -42.95 5.64 2.03
CA ALA A 706 -42.37 6.86 2.58
C ALA A 706 -43.28 7.44 3.68
N SER A 707 -44.09 6.60 4.31
CA SER A 707 -45.06 7.02 5.32
C SER A 707 -44.41 7.40 6.64
N SER A 708 -45.17 8.12 7.47
CA SER A 708 -44.81 8.34 8.86
C SER A 708 -45.86 7.72 9.77
N ARG A 709 -45.41 7.08 10.86
CA ARG A 709 -46.34 6.42 11.79
C ARG A 709 -47.20 7.41 12.57
N PHE A 710 -46.60 8.52 13.03
CA PHE A 710 -47.29 9.55 13.81
C PHE A 710 -47.12 10.98 13.26
N GLY A 711 -46.28 11.16 12.24
CA GLY A 711 -46.05 12.45 11.57
C GLY A 711 -46.71 12.53 10.20
N LEU A 712 -46.23 13.45 9.38
CA LEU A 712 -46.72 13.63 8.00
C LEU A 712 -46.07 12.61 7.06
N ASN A 713 -46.87 12.03 6.16
CA ASN A 713 -46.34 11.16 5.11
C ASN A 713 -45.39 11.92 4.18
N GLY A 714 -44.39 11.20 3.70
CA GLY A 714 -43.46 11.61 2.67
C GLY A 714 -44.07 11.60 1.27
N VAL A 715 -43.23 11.84 0.26
CA VAL A 715 -43.65 11.91 -1.15
C VAL A 715 -43.00 10.78 -1.93
N VAL A 716 -43.80 10.04 -2.69
CA VAL A 716 -43.32 9.04 -3.65
C VAL A 716 -43.63 9.54 -5.06
N THR A 717 -42.61 9.63 -5.92
CA THR A 717 -42.74 10.01 -7.33
C THR A 717 -42.07 8.97 -8.20
N VAL A 718 -42.87 8.28 -9.02
CA VAL A 718 -42.39 7.26 -9.96
C VAL A 718 -42.61 7.76 -11.38
N ASN A 719 -41.53 8.01 -12.09
CA ASN A 719 -41.52 8.32 -13.52
C ASN A 719 -41.05 7.06 -14.25
N ALA A 720 -42.01 6.21 -14.65
CA ALA A 720 -41.78 5.03 -15.47
C ALA A 720 -42.43 5.19 -16.85
N LEU A 721 -41.81 4.67 -17.90
CA LEU A 721 -42.45 4.60 -19.21
C LEU A 721 -43.38 3.39 -19.22
N ASP A 722 -44.67 3.66 -19.11
CA ASP A 722 -45.70 2.64 -19.25
C ASP A 722 -45.80 2.24 -20.73
N ILE A 723 -45.13 1.15 -21.11
CA ILE A 723 -45.35 0.54 -22.42
C ILE A 723 -46.69 -0.18 -22.31
N ASP A 724 -47.75 0.45 -22.83
CA ASP A 724 -49.05 -0.18 -23.03
C ASP A 724 -49.02 -1.04 -24.32
N PRO A 725 -48.86 -2.37 -24.23
CA PRO A 725 -48.83 -3.23 -25.41
C PRO A 725 -50.17 -3.26 -26.17
N SER A 726 -51.28 -2.77 -25.58
CA SER A 726 -52.58 -2.72 -26.25
C SER A 726 -52.63 -1.68 -27.37
N ARG A 727 -51.72 -0.70 -27.38
CA ARG A 727 -51.62 0.31 -28.45
C ARG A 727 -50.99 -0.20 -29.74
N SER A 728 -50.46 -1.43 -29.75
CA SER A 728 -50.07 -2.17 -30.96
C SER A 728 -51.09 -3.25 -31.35
N ALA A 729 -52.36 -3.09 -30.97
CA ALA A 729 -53.45 -3.83 -31.59
C ALA A 729 -53.72 -3.27 -32.99
N LEU A 730 -52.96 -3.75 -33.99
CA LEU A 730 -53.46 -3.76 -35.37
C LEU A 730 -54.79 -4.52 -35.35
N SER A 731 -55.90 -3.84 -35.62
CA SER A 731 -57.16 -4.53 -35.85
C SER A 731 -56.97 -5.40 -37.10
N LEU A 732 -57.08 -6.71 -36.94
CA LEU A 732 -57.20 -7.62 -38.07
C LEU A 732 -58.45 -7.20 -38.86
N PRO A 733 -58.36 -6.96 -40.18
CA PRO A 733 -59.53 -6.60 -40.97
C PRO A 733 -60.59 -7.70 -40.86
N ALA A 734 -61.79 -7.35 -40.38
CA ALA A 734 -62.92 -8.28 -40.23
C ALA A 734 -63.61 -8.62 -41.57
N GLY A 735 -62.86 -8.55 -42.67
CA GLY A 735 -63.31 -9.01 -43.98
C GLY A 735 -62.49 -10.21 -44.40
N LEU A 736 -62.98 -11.43 -44.09
CA LEU A 736 -62.57 -12.60 -44.85
C LEU A 736 -62.94 -12.34 -46.31
N ARG A 737 -61.94 -12.05 -47.16
CA ARG A 737 -62.16 -12.03 -48.61
C ARG A 737 -62.40 -13.47 -49.05
N ASP A 738 -63.53 -13.68 -49.72
CA ASP A 738 -63.88 -14.95 -50.35
C ASP A 738 -62.86 -15.29 -51.45
N VAL A 739 -62.00 -16.28 -51.16
CA VAL A 739 -60.93 -16.78 -52.03
C VAL A 739 -61.42 -17.85 -53.00
N SER A 740 -62.72 -18.19 -52.99
CA SER A 740 -63.30 -19.27 -53.81
C SER A 740 -63.17 -19.04 -55.32
N ASN A 741 -62.91 -17.80 -55.74
CA ASN A 741 -62.73 -17.42 -57.15
C ASN A 741 -61.27 -17.19 -57.58
N LEU A 742 -60.28 -17.45 -56.71
CA LEU A 742 -58.85 -17.26 -56.99
C LEU A 742 -58.09 -18.58 -57.25
N ILE A 743 -58.79 -19.71 -57.32
CA ILE A 743 -58.22 -21.03 -57.64
C ILE A 743 -58.71 -21.47 -59.02
N ALA A 744 -57.83 -21.47 -60.02
CA ALA A 744 -58.12 -22.07 -61.32
C ALA A 744 -58.05 -23.61 -61.21
N GLN A 745 -59.21 -24.28 -61.21
CA GLN A 745 -59.29 -25.75 -61.23
C GLN A 745 -59.10 -26.32 -62.64
N ARG A 746 -57.91 -26.87 -62.93
CA ARG A 746 -57.57 -27.83 -64.00
C ARG A 746 -56.38 -28.65 -63.50
N CYS A 747 -56.31 -29.98 -63.38
CA CYS A 747 -56.99 -31.12 -64.00
C CYS A 747 -57.08 -32.33 -63.01
N THR A 748 -57.92 -33.31 -63.36
CA THR A 748 -58.25 -34.58 -62.67
C THR A 748 -57.09 -35.61 -62.59
N PRO A 749 -57.17 -36.63 -61.68
CA PRO A 749 -56.02 -37.37 -61.16
C PRO A 749 -55.59 -38.58 -62.03
N GLY A 750 -54.27 -38.77 -62.17
CA GLY A 750 -53.65 -39.96 -62.77
C GLY A 750 -52.21 -40.18 -62.30
N THR A 751 -52.01 -41.28 -61.59
CA THR A 751 -50.80 -42.08 -61.35
C THR A 751 -49.39 -41.49 -61.49
N GLN A 752 -48.62 -41.66 -60.39
CA GLN A 752 -47.17 -41.85 -60.27
C GLN A 752 -46.24 -40.97 -61.13
N ALA A 753 -45.57 -40.01 -60.50
CA ALA A 753 -44.13 -39.82 -60.65
C ALA A 753 -43.59 -38.83 -59.60
N ASN A 754 -42.33 -39.07 -59.26
CA ASN A 754 -41.45 -38.38 -58.33
C ASN A 754 -41.50 -36.83 -58.32
N THR A 755 -41.29 -36.31 -57.11
CA THR A 755 -40.54 -35.12 -56.74
C THR A 755 -40.72 -33.84 -57.56
N SER A 756 -41.38 -32.86 -56.96
CA SER A 756 -41.02 -31.44 -57.11
C SER A 756 -41.43 -30.70 -55.84
N GLN A 757 -40.43 -30.14 -55.14
CA GLN A 757 -40.68 -29.14 -54.11
C GLN A 757 -40.77 -27.76 -54.77
N PHE A 758 -41.68 -26.92 -54.30
CA PHE A 758 -41.70 -25.50 -54.65
C PHE A 758 -41.33 -24.69 -53.41
N ILE A 759 -40.15 -24.05 -53.43
CA ILE A 759 -39.69 -23.14 -52.39
C ILE A 759 -39.96 -21.71 -52.86
N ILE A 760 -40.72 -20.95 -52.09
CA ILE A 760 -40.86 -19.50 -52.26
C ILE A 760 -39.99 -18.81 -51.23
N THR A 761 -38.83 -18.28 -51.66
CA THR A 761 -38.02 -17.33 -50.89
C THR A 761 -38.30 -15.92 -51.40
N GLY A 762 -39.16 -15.16 -50.72
CA GLY A 762 -39.36 -13.74 -51.09
C GLY A 762 -40.53 -13.08 -50.38
N ARG A 763 -40.28 -11.89 -49.84
CA ARG A 763 -41.22 -11.11 -49.02
C ARG A 763 -42.13 -10.29 -49.94
N SER A 764 -43.45 -10.51 -49.81
CA SER A 764 -44.54 -9.61 -50.22
C SER A 764 -44.66 -9.18 -51.69
N GLY A 765 -45.14 -10.08 -52.55
CA GLY A 765 -45.84 -9.73 -53.79
C GLY A 765 -46.56 -10.95 -54.39
N LEU A 766 -47.85 -10.84 -54.74
CA LEU A 766 -48.59 -11.88 -55.45
C LEU A 766 -48.15 -11.92 -56.93
N PRO A 767 -47.86 -13.10 -57.53
CA PRO A 767 -47.47 -13.19 -58.93
C PRO A 767 -48.66 -12.86 -59.87
N PRO A 768 -48.40 -12.31 -61.06
CA PRO A 768 -49.44 -12.06 -62.07
C PRO A 768 -50.04 -13.37 -62.60
N SER A 769 -51.32 -13.32 -63.01
CA SER A 769 -52.02 -14.51 -63.51
C SER A 769 -51.48 -14.96 -64.88
N PRO A 770 -51.57 -16.25 -65.25
CA PRO A 770 -51.05 -16.78 -66.52
C PRO A 770 -51.70 -16.20 -67.79
N THR A 771 -52.76 -15.39 -67.66
CA THR A 771 -53.45 -14.73 -68.78
C THR A 771 -53.31 -13.22 -68.77
N ALA A 772 -52.52 -12.65 -67.85
CA ALA A 772 -52.24 -11.22 -67.82
C ALA A 772 -51.26 -10.84 -68.94
N ALA A 773 -51.56 -9.78 -69.69
CA ALA A 773 -50.63 -9.23 -70.67
C ALA A 773 -49.39 -8.68 -69.95
N LEU A 774 -48.20 -9.09 -70.39
CA LEU A 774 -46.92 -8.65 -69.83
C LEU A 774 -46.72 -7.16 -70.14
N SER A 775 -46.75 -6.29 -69.13
CA SER A 775 -46.26 -4.91 -69.22
C SER A 775 -44.89 -4.78 -68.54
N SER A 776 -43.98 -4.07 -69.19
CA SER A 776 -42.59 -3.87 -68.75
C SER A 776 -42.41 -2.57 -67.96
N GLU A 777 -43.01 -2.48 -66.78
CA GLU A 777 -42.75 -1.36 -65.87
C GLU A 777 -41.89 -1.85 -64.69
N GLU A 778 -40.60 -1.52 -64.78
CA GLU A 778 -39.62 -1.64 -63.70
C GLU A 778 -40.04 -0.76 -62.52
N VAL A 779 -40.19 -1.36 -61.34
CA VAL A 779 -40.30 -0.63 -60.08
C VAL A 779 -38.91 -0.12 -59.72
N LEU A 780 -38.65 1.17 -59.95
CA LEU A 780 -37.48 1.86 -59.44
C LEU A 780 -37.55 1.93 -57.91
N THR A 781 -36.64 1.23 -57.24
CA THR A 781 -36.36 1.40 -55.80
C THR A 781 -35.31 2.50 -55.63
N GLU A 782 -35.64 3.59 -54.94
CA GLU A 782 -34.65 4.61 -54.56
C GLU A 782 -33.67 4.07 -53.51
N TRP A 783 -32.38 4.28 -53.76
CA TRP A 783 -31.29 4.01 -52.83
C TRP A 783 -31.12 5.18 -51.87
N VAL A 784 -31.08 4.91 -50.56
CA VAL A 784 -30.72 5.90 -49.54
C VAL A 784 -29.23 6.21 -49.65
N ALA A 785 -28.91 7.42 -50.12
CA ALA A 785 -27.55 7.96 -50.11
C ALA A 785 -27.29 8.76 -48.82
N ILE A 786 -26.12 8.55 -48.22
CA ILE A 786 -25.56 9.34 -47.12
C ILE A 786 -24.96 10.60 -47.74
N GLU A 787 -25.46 11.79 -47.40
CA GLU A 787 -24.83 13.05 -47.82
C GLU A 787 -24.12 13.77 -46.67
N SER A 788 -22.84 14.01 -46.93
CA SER A 788 -21.92 14.83 -46.18
C SER A 788 -22.18 16.32 -46.43
N THR A 789 -22.07 17.11 -45.36
CA THR A 789 -22.16 18.57 -45.34
C THR A 789 -21.06 19.27 -46.15
N GLY A 790 -21.46 20.20 -47.02
CA GLY A 790 -20.60 21.19 -47.65
C GLY A 790 -21.34 22.52 -47.89
N GLN A 791 -20.88 23.56 -47.16
CA GLN A 791 -20.96 25.01 -47.37
C GLN A 791 -21.20 25.51 -48.82
N VAL A 792 -21.78 26.68 -49.17
CA VAL A 792 -22.00 28.00 -48.53
C VAL A 792 -22.89 28.86 -49.47
N SER A 793 -23.42 29.99 -48.95
CA SER A 793 -23.72 31.29 -49.60
C SER A 793 -25.18 31.76 -49.78
N ASP A 794 -25.59 32.63 -48.85
CA ASP A 794 -25.77 34.10 -48.99
C ASP A 794 -26.97 34.72 -49.76
N ARG A 795 -27.52 35.77 -49.11
CA ARG A 795 -28.50 36.82 -49.52
C ARG A 795 -29.98 36.39 -49.59
N GLY A 796 -30.98 37.12 -49.09
CA GLY A 796 -31.10 38.45 -48.47
C GLY A 796 -32.59 38.81 -48.38
N ASP A 797 -32.89 39.84 -47.57
CA ASP A 797 -34.18 40.57 -47.40
C ASP A 797 -35.27 39.98 -46.49
N ALA A 798 -36.10 40.77 -45.77
CA ALA A 798 -36.00 42.06 -45.10
C ALA A 798 -37.36 42.33 -44.39
N ARG A 799 -37.32 42.99 -43.23
CA ARG A 799 -38.35 43.84 -42.57
C ARG A 799 -39.49 43.21 -41.74
N GLY A 800 -39.58 43.69 -40.48
CA GLY A 800 -40.77 43.61 -39.63
C GLY A 800 -40.49 43.89 -38.15
N ASP A 801 -40.44 45.18 -37.78
CA ASP A 801 -39.90 45.80 -36.55
C ASP A 801 -40.86 45.83 -35.32
N ARG A 802 -40.27 46.13 -34.14
CA ARG A 802 -40.82 46.59 -32.82
C ARG A 802 -41.06 45.51 -31.73
N GLY A 803 -40.44 45.54 -30.54
CA GLY A 803 -39.44 46.45 -29.96
C GLY A 803 -39.06 46.08 -28.50
N ALA A 804 -38.01 46.76 -28.01
CA ALA A 804 -37.55 46.96 -26.61
C ALA A 804 -36.38 46.09 -26.03
N SER A 805 -35.18 46.69 -26.17
CA SER A 805 -33.96 46.73 -25.30
C SER A 805 -33.92 45.93 -23.98
N THR A 806 -33.04 44.92 -23.86
CA THR A 806 -31.59 44.91 -23.44
C THR A 806 -31.32 44.89 -21.93
N ILE A 807 -30.86 43.74 -21.40
CA ILE A 807 -29.66 43.62 -20.54
C ILE A 807 -28.94 42.31 -20.89
N SER A 808 -27.63 42.43 -21.11
CA SER A 808 -26.67 41.41 -21.53
C SER A 808 -26.31 40.39 -20.44
N SER A 809 -26.22 39.11 -20.80
CA SER A 809 -25.35 38.13 -20.13
C SER A 809 -24.94 37.03 -21.12
N SER A 810 -23.80 37.21 -21.78
CA SER A 810 -23.13 36.17 -22.57
C SER A 810 -22.22 35.35 -21.65
N SER A 811 -22.59 34.10 -21.36
CA SER A 811 -21.65 33.07 -20.90
C SER A 811 -20.96 32.43 -22.10
N PRO A 812 -19.61 32.35 -22.14
CA PRO A 812 -18.90 31.61 -23.18
C PRO A 812 -18.95 30.11 -22.90
N SER A 813 -19.32 29.32 -23.90
CA SER A 813 -19.13 27.87 -23.94
C SER A 813 -17.65 27.55 -24.14
N THR A 814 -16.98 27.03 -23.11
CA THR A 814 -15.65 26.43 -23.25
C THR A 814 -15.78 25.00 -23.76
N ALA A 815 -15.37 24.78 -25.01
CA ALA A 815 -15.12 23.45 -25.56
C ALA A 815 -14.00 22.78 -24.75
N ALA A 816 -14.19 21.51 -24.40
CA ALA A 816 -13.21 20.71 -23.68
C ALA A 816 -11.95 20.52 -24.55
N SER A 817 -10.82 21.06 -24.10
CA SER A 817 -9.51 20.83 -24.70
C SER A 817 -9.12 19.36 -24.54
N ALA A 818 -8.77 18.70 -25.65
CA ALA A 818 -8.22 17.34 -25.64
C ALA A 818 -6.91 17.31 -24.82
N ILE A 819 -6.74 16.26 -24.01
CA ILE A 819 -5.50 16.01 -23.27
C ILE A 819 -4.44 15.54 -24.27
N VAL A 820 -3.33 16.27 -24.38
CA VAL A 820 -2.19 15.96 -25.25
C VAL A 820 -0.96 15.71 -24.38
N GLU A 821 -0.20 14.65 -24.68
CA GLU A 821 1.02 14.30 -23.95
C GLU A 821 2.11 15.37 -24.13
N ALA A 822 2.88 15.64 -23.08
CA ALA A 822 3.98 16.59 -23.12
C ALA A 822 5.14 16.02 -23.96
N GLN A 823 5.59 16.77 -24.96
CA GLN A 823 6.72 16.39 -25.84
C GLN A 823 8.00 17.16 -25.53
N GLY A 824 7.98 18.08 -24.56
CA GLY A 824 9.16 18.80 -24.09
C GLY A 824 8.87 19.63 -22.85
N TRP A 825 9.91 20.28 -22.33
CA TRP A 825 9.80 21.26 -21.25
C TRP A 825 10.48 22.57 -21.66
N ILE A 826 9.97 23.68 -21.16
CA ILE A 826 10.56 25.01 -21.31
C ILE A 826 10.78 25.61 -19.92
N GLN A 827 11.82 26.41 -19.76
CA GLN A 827 12.06 27.19 -18.55
C GLN A 827 11.78 28.65 -18.86
N ASP A 828 10.97 29.32 -18.04
CA ASP A 828 10.72 30.76 -18.21
C ASP A 828 11.86 31.62 -17.64
N GLN A 829 11.71 32.94 -17.74
CA GLN A 829 12.71 33.91 -17.28
C GLN A 829 12.86 33.96 -15.75
N GLN A 830 11.93 33.35 -15.02
CA GLN A 830 11.89 33.27 -13.57
C GLN A 830 12.48 31.94 -13.07
N GLY A 831 12.73 31.00 -13.98
CA GLY A 831 13.32 29.70 -13.69
C GLY A 831 12.29 28.58 -13.55
N ASP A 832 11.01 28.86 -13.78
CA ASP A 832 9.92 27.89 -13.66
C ASP A 832 9.82 27.00 -14.91
N ILE A 833 9.61 25.70 -14.69
CA ILE A 833 9.60 24.69 -15.76
C ILE A 833 8.16 24.37 -16.16
N TYR A 834 7.83 24.50 -17.44
CA TYR A 834 6.54 24.16 -18.03
C TYR A 834 6.67 23.00 -18.99
N LEU A 835 5.78 22.01 -18.87
CA LEU A 835 5.63 20.92 -19.83
C LEU A 835 4.78 21.40 -21.02
N VAL A 836 5.29 21.23 -22.24
CA VAL A 836 4.63 21.69 -23.47
C VAL A 836 4.42 20.54 -24.45
N ALA A 837 3.31 20.56 -25.19
CA ALA A 837 3.00 19.55 -26.20
C ALA A 837 3.87 19.66 -27.46
N GLN A 838 4.59 20.77 -27.65
CA GLN A 838 5.51 20.98 -28.77
C GLN A 838 6.59 21.99 -28.35
N ALA A 839 7.85 21.55 -28.25
CA ALA A 839 8.96 22.45 -27.99
C ALA A 839 9.19 23.35 -29.22
N ALA A 840 9.25 24.67 -29.03
CA ALA A 840 9.58 25.58 -30.11
C ALA A 840 11.02 25.31 -30.57
N ASN A 841 11.23 25.11 -31.88
CA ASN A 841 12.57 24.97 -32.45
C ASN A 841 13.36 26.27 -32.19
N PRO A 842 14.47 26.23 -31.44
CA PRO A 842 15.26 27.43 -31.23
C PRO A 842 15.93 27.82 -32.55
N THR A 843 15.62 29.01 -33.04
CA THR A 843 16.37 29.64 -34.13
C THR A 843 17.80 29.90 -33.64
N PRO A 844 18.85 29.32 -34.25
CA PRO A 844 20.22 29.58 -33.79
C PRO A 844 20.54 31.06 -34.05
N GLN A 845 20.77 31.82 -32.99
CA GLN A 845 21.41 33.13 -33.08
C GLN A 845 22.87 32.90 -33.48
N ILE A 846 23.20 33.24 -34.73
CA ILE A 846 24.56 33.28 -35.25
C ILE A 846 25.33 34.37 -34.48
N PRO A 847 26.40 34.04 -33.72
CA PRO A 847 27.21 35.05 -33.08
C PRO A 847 28.08 35.74 -34.14
N TRP A 848 27.95 37.06 -34.25
CA TRP A 848 28.78 37.94 -35.08
C TRP A 848 30.20 38.15 -34.50
N LEU A 849 30.93 37.06 -34.24
CA LEU A 849 32.34 37.13 -33.85
C LEU A 849 33.17 36.28 -34.81
N HIS A 850 33.93 36.97 -35.67
CA HIS A 850 34.98 36.37 -36.47
C HIS A 850 36.09 35.89 -35.53
N SER A 851 36.45 34.61 -35.62
CA SER A 851 37.65 34.07 -34.96
C SER A 851 38.90 34.66 -35.64
N PRO A 852 39.86 35.23 -34.89
CA PRO A 852 41.15 35.59 -35.45
C PRO A 852 41.98 34.32 -35.68
N HIS A 853 42.47 34.13 -36.90
CA HIS A 853 43.51 33.17 -37.19
C HIS A 853 44.82 33.58 -36.51
N CYS A 854 45.49 32.63 -35.85
CA CYS A 854 46.94 32.61 -35.70
C CYS A 854 47.44 31.16 -35.52
N HIS A 855 48.69 31.01 -35.97
CA HIS A 855 49.54 29.82 -36.08
C HIS A 855 49.74 28.99 -34.82
#